data_AF-A0A662I6S5-F1
#
_entry.id   AF-A0A662I6S5-F1
#
_cell.length_a   1.000
_cell.length_b   1.000
_cell.length_c   1.000
_cell.angle_alpha   90.00
_cell.angle_beta   90.00
_cell.angle_gamma   90.00
#
_symmetry.space_group_name_H-M   'P 1'
#
loop_
_entity.id
_entity.type
_entity.pdbx_description
1 polymer ?
#
loop_
_entity_poly.entity_id
_entity_poly.type
_entity_poly.pdbx_seq_one_letter_code
_entity_poly.pdbx_strand_id
1 'polypeptide(L)'
;MNRRVLVIAIILAIIEVSVLCLDSTARKFATSENRLIVELQATPNPRELSEVKIAILYEPITHYKPFNRTVEDIIKVLNETEADFVFRCFWRWNPCPETPEQLPPGKLRERCEYVGYYYQHLKQVTSAIKASMPDIIFCGAIPAQKIDSRIVWNPITGEVISYPETWEMALDPSKWGIPVKKEEFQCWFAKTHLWVPKDLDWRDYDPAEAPAYFPDITNPRFQELLLSWAYKQIDCGVDAIWIDMLFTQARFLAKMTGDVHHEAVRESFEAACRIVDAIHDYGLSKGRYVYVGSWPGAIYFPYTPPKLDFITISPSSREVFYMELNETRYEEMLASIRNAWGDIPVFAFIDWAATTRTPLGVFSQNLTREQQRAFLRIADEFFQARGINFVYPVHGGWLGANATVKAFGKFNVYDSQAPEFDTYETIVELAQKKASLKSGVEVDVVDLRGEDLKTRLLVLSLQGIVNREKPQFYVLWESRRVEPTASERWLEYYKEKGWIKEYKFISIEEALEKYKRYLKGVVIYDPELPATINLAVSLAGIYDLVVAHPDFTPMLAEHGLEVKYDLRGKFRDRIEAHKWQLENVFPYCNKSLINLFPTVEGVMIYRVSIIDYVIANRACSIGLNVKRDEALIGEYYEKMDKFAIALGYPEDAVLERPWVELTSKYGLLNVLATALSPNFSFHSKIPAKRKYEQDHKFEITLDPDKIYVAFAVSDLGLNSMQDFYYEMWLSEARGKVPIGWWLDPIVVEFCPGIVQYYYETKTPNDYFYSAHVGGRVRASDFPYLDDYLRRGQKYLDRCSLKIVAFSNHHRKDDRVFKLYSEILNVEGFVFGFGPEFEEEYWLVDDKVWIVPRYIGSPQTAFKAVKNYIDSRQERPLFIIIGIGLWYYPKVEDVVEIRDMLREEYSDQIVFCRIDELVAAVKEYNSTYEPVEGKLRLLLVILAAAIIALIIFFYFKFRKA
;
A
#
# COMPACT_ATOMS: atom_id res chain seq x y z
N MET A 1 4.06 57.01 35.29
CA MET A 1 5.03 56.81 34.18
C MET A 1 5.95 55.66 34.57
N ASN A 2 5.73 54.48 34.00
CA ASN A 2 6.09 53.20 34.63
C ASN A 2 7.22 52.49 33.87
N ARG A 3 8.16 51.94 34.63
CA ARG A 3 9.49 51.38 34.25
C ARG A 3 9.47 50.16 33.30
N ARG A 4 8.36 49.86 32.62
CA ARG A 4 8.21 48.76 31.66
C ARG A 4 8.38 49.17 30.18
N VAL A 5 8.36 50.47 29.87
CA VAL A 5 8.56 50.97 28.50
C VAL A 5 10.04 51.12 28.13
N LEU A 6 10.93 51.26 29.13
CA LEU A 6 12.37 51.46 28.89
C LEU A 6 13.15 50.16 28.62
N VAL A 7 12.60 48.99 28.98
CA VAL A 7 13.26 47.68 28.78
C VAL A 7 12.90 47.08 27.41
N ILE A 8 11.75 47.45 26.84
CA ILE A 8 11.32 46.99 25.51
C ILE A 8 11.99 47.80 24.39
N ALA A 9 12.31 49.07 24.63
CA ALA A 9 13.03 49.92 23.67
C ALA A 9 14.53 49.56 23.53
N ILE A 10 15.14 48.90 24.53
CA ILE A 10 16.56 48.50 24.49
C ILE A 10 16.75 47.12 23.84
N ILE A 11 15.72 46.27 23.84
CA ILE A 11 15.75 44.94 23.19
C ILE A 11 15.43 45.03 21.70
N LEU A 12 14.66 46.03 21.27
CA LEU A 12 14.40 46.30 19.85
C LEU A 12 15.55 47.06 19.14
N ALA A 13 16.46 47.69 19.88
CA ALA A 13 17.63 48.39 19.33
C ALA A 13 18.87 47.49 19.11
N ILE A 14 18.81 46.19 19.47
CA ILE A 14 19.92 45.23 19.30
C ILE A 14 19.67 44.25 18.12
N ILE A 15 18.47 44.24 17.53
CA ILE A 15 18.13 43.35 16.40
C ILE A 15 18.17 44.07 15.03
N GLU A 16 18.40 45.39 15.00
CA GLU A 16 18.38 46.20 13.76
C GLU A 16 19.76 46.71 13.29
N VAL A 17 20.87 46.12 13.75
CA VAL A 17 22.22 46.45 13.24
C VAL A 17 23.02 45.17 13.00
N SER A 18 22.71 44.45 11.92
CA SER A 18 23.64 43.51 11.24
C SER A 18 23.02 42.97 9.95
N VAL A 19 22.56 43.81 9.02
CA VAL A 19 22.57 43.55 7.57
C VAL A 19 22.26 44.89 6.91
N LEU A 20 23.27 45.54 6.32
CA LEU A 20 23.16 46.26 5.03
C LEU A 20 24.49 46.94 4.69
N CYS A 21 24.80 46.89 3.40
CA CYS A 21 25.87 47.56 2.66
C CYS A 21 27.28 46.94 2.72
N LEU A 22 27.55 46.05 1.76
CA LEU A 22 28.52 46.40 0.72
C LEU A 22 28.08 45.84 -0.64
N ASP A 23 28.27 46.71 -1.62
CA ASP A 23 27.61 46.78 -2.91
C ASP A 23 28.42 46.08 -4.02
N SER A 24 27.69 45.86 -5.10
CA SER A 24 28.03 45.40 -6.45
C SER A 24 29.42 45.71 -7.03
N THR A 25 29.91 44.79 -7.89
CA THR A 25 30.45 45.16 -9.22
C THR A 25 30.66 43.94 -10.17
N ALA A 26 30.01 44.05 -11.34
CA ALA A 26 30.47 43.76 -12.70
C ALA A 26 30.97 42.36 -13.16
N ARG A 27 30.07 41.74 -13.96
CA ARG A 27 30.26 41.01 -15.24
C ARG A 27 31.67 40.87 -15.87
N LYS A 28 31.85 39.66 -16.43
CA LYS A 28 32.61 39.24 -17.64
C LYS A 28 34.14 39.24 -17.55
N PHE A 29 34.72 38.04 -17.49
CA PHE A 29 35.71 37.57 -18.47
C PHE A 29 35.62 36.04 -18.58
N ALA A 30 35.26 35.56 -19.77
CA ALA A 30 35.47 34.19 -20.19
C ALA A 30 36.85 34.13 -20.85
N THR A 31 37.68 33.14 -20.49
CA THR A 31 38.48 32.34 -21.43
C THR A 31 39.15 31.17 -20.70
N SER A 32 38.79 29.97 -21.18
CA SER A 32 39.63 28.79 -21.40
C SER A 32 40.63 28.37 -20.31
N GLU A 33 40.37 27.20 -19.71
CA GLU A 33 41.35 26.10 -19.75
C GLU A 33 40.70 24.73 -19.44
N ASN A 34 40.72 23.87 -20.47
CA ASN A 34 40.73 22.40 -20.49
C ASN A 34 39.80 21.60 -19.55
N ARG A 35 38.55 21.41 -20.00
CA ARG A 35 37.86 20.11 -19.87
C ARG A 35 38.22 19.26 -21.09
N LEU A 36 39.22 18.39 -20.94
CA LEU A 36 39.36 17.21 -21.78
C LEU A 36 38.30 16.20 -21.31
N ILE A 37 37.09 16.34 -21.84
CA ILE A 37 36.12 15.24 -21.87
C ILE A 37 36.66 14.27 -22.91
N VAL A 38 37.30 13.20 -22.44
CA VAL A 38 37.49 12.02 -23.26
C VAL A 38 36.10 11.40 -23.38
N GLU A 39 35.48 11.50 -24.55
CA GLU A 39 34.38 10.64 -24.97
C GLU A 39 34.88 9.19 -24.94
N LEU A 40 34.75 8.54 -23.78
CA LEU A 40 34.82 7.10 -23.67
C LEU A 40 33.50 6.56 -24.18
N GLN A 41 33.60 5.75 -25.23
CA GLN A 41 32.51 5.01 -25.85
C GLN A 41 31.57 4.45 -24.78
N ALA A 42 30.32 4.95 -24.78
CA ALA A 42 29.27 4.50 -23.90
C ALA A 42 29.04 3.01 -24.11
N THR A 43 29.33 2.23 -23.07
CA THR A 43 28.70 0.93 -22.87
C THR A 43 27.19 1.16 -22.69
N PRO A 44 26.33 0.18 -23.02
CA PRO A 44 24.88 0.35 -22.86
C PRO A 44 24.56 0.83 -21.44
N ASN A 45 23.69 1.84 -21.32
CA ASN A 45 23.28 2.38 -20.03
C ASN A 45 22.86 1.22 -19.10
N PRO A 46 23.49 1.06 -17.93
CA PRO A 46 23.09 0.02 -17.00
C PRO A 46 21.64 0.28 -16.57
N ARG A 47 20.90 -0.81 -16.42
CA ARG A 47 19.51 -0.81 -15.99
C ARG A 47 19.35 -0.07 -14.65
N GLU A 48 18.43 0.88 -14.58
CA GLU A 48 18.20 1.65 -13.35
C GLU A 48 17.61 0.75 -12.25
N LEU A 49 18.01 0.95 -10.99
CA LEU A 49 17.46 0.18 -9.85
C LEU A 49 15.94 0.35 -9.68
N SER A 50 15.39 1.48 -10.14
CA SER A 50 13.94 1.76 -10.19
C SER A 50 13.17 0.78 -11.09
N GLU A 51 13.86 0.17 -12.07
CA GLU A 51 13.30 -0.80 -13.01
C GLU A 51 13.41 -2.26 -12.52
N VAL A 52 14.05 -2.49 -11.38
CA VAL A 52 14.10 -3.81 -10.73
C VAL A 52 12.70 -4.14 -10.23
N LYS A 53 12.14 -5.24 -10.72
CA LYS A 53 10.85 -5.79 -10.27
C LYS A 53 11.01 -7.12 -9.55
N ILE A 54 12.04 -7.88 -9.93
CA ILE A 54 12.31 -9.20 -9.38
C ILE A 54 13.71 -9.22 -8.78
N ALA A 55 13.75 -9.30 -7.45
CA ALA A 55 14.96 -9.50 -6.68
C ALA A 55 14.96 -10.88 -6.01
N ILE A 56 16.10 -11.55 -6.05
CA ILE A 56 16.29 -12.83 -5.37
C ILE A 56 17.51 -12.77 -4.46
N LEU A 57 17.51 -13.60 -3.42
CA LEU A 57 18.66 -13.83 -2.56
C LEU A 57 19.32 -15.14 -2.99
N TYR A 58 20.57 -15.03 -3.45
CA TYR A 58 21.40 -16.19 -3.82
C TYR A 58 22.82 -16.01 -3.26
N GLU A 59 23.06 -16.48 -2.03
CA GLU A 59 24.30 -16.23 -1.28
C GLU A 59 25.07 -17.51 -0.91
N PRO A 60 26.38 -17.59 -1.24
CA PRO A 60 27.04 -16.88 -2.34
C PRO A 60 26.83 -17.63 -3.66
N ILE A 61 26.84 -16.89 -4.76
CA ILE A 61 26.69 -17.42 -6.11
C ILE A 61 27.83 -18.36 -6.52
N THR A 62 28.92 -18.38 -5.77
CA THR A 62 30.07 -19.27 -6.01
C THR A 62 29.98 -20.61 -5.27
N HIS A 63 29.03 -20.78 -4.34
CA HIS A 63 28.94 -21.94 -3.44
C HIS A 63 28.00 -23.05 -3.97
N TYR A 64 28.13 -23.40 -5.24
CA TYR A 64 27.25 -24.36 -5.89
C TYR A 64 27.74 -25.82 -5.79
N LYS A 65 29.07 -26.06 -5.78
CA LYS A 65 29.64 -27.42 -5.77
C LYS A 65 29.23 -28.25 -4.55
N PRO A 66 29.19 -27.70 -3.32
CA PRO A 66 28.75 -28.48 -2.15
C PRO A 66 27.28 -28.93 -2.21
N PHE A 67 26.47 -28.25 -3.03
CA PHE A 67 25.08 -28.60 -3.30
C PHE A 67 24.92 -29.45 -4.58
N ASN A 68 26.02 -29.96 -5.15
CA ASN A 68 26.05 -30.73 -6.38
C ASN A 68 25.41 -30.01 -7.58
N ARG A 69 25.57 -28.68 -7.63
CA ARG A 69 25.13 -27.81 -8.73
C ARG A 69 26.33 -27.41 -9.61
N THR A 70 26.07 -26.80 -10.76
CA THR A 70 27.04 -26.09 -11.61
C THR A 70 26.69 -24.60 -11.77
N VAL A 71 27.48 -23.84 -12.54
CA VAL A 71 27.14 -22.45 -12.89
C VAL A 71 25.91 -22.42 -13.79
N GLU A 72 25.74 -23.41 -14.66
CA GLU A 72 24.57 -23.55 -15.54
C GLU A 72 23.28 -23.76 -14.74
N ASP A 73 23.33 -24.51 -13.62
CA ASP A 73 22.18 -24.64 -12.72
C ASP A 73 21.81 -23.31 -12.07
N ILE A 74 22.80 -22.47 -11.74
CA ILE A 74 22.55 -21.11 -11.25
C ILE A 74 21.88 -20.29 -12.35
N ILE A 75 22.43 -20.28 -13.56
CA ILE A 75 21.84 -19.56 -14.71
C ILE A 75 20.40 -20.00 -14.95
N LYS A 76 20.13 -21.31 -14.84
CA LYS A 76 18.77 -21.85 -14.93
C LYS A 76 17.85 -21.25 -13.86
N VAL A 77 18.28 -21.20 -12.59
CA VAL A 77 17.51 -20.58 -11.51
C VAL A 77 17.25 -19.10 -11.78
N LEU A 78 18.26 -18.36 -12.24
CA LEU A 78 18.13 -16.94 -12.57
C LEU A 78 17.13 -16.70 -13.71
N ASN A 79 17.11 -17.59 -14.72
CA ASN A 79 16.17 -17.53 -15.83
C ASN A 79 14.74 -17.93 -15.42
N GLU A 80 14.58 -19.03 -14.67
CA GLU A 80 13.26 -19.49 -14.22
C GLU A 80 12.57 -18.47 -13.32
N THR A 81 13.36 -17.76 -12.51
CA THR A 81 12.87 -16.66 -11.67
C THR A 81 12.80 -15.31 -12.40
N GLU A 82 13.31 -15.19 -13.63
CA GLU A 82 13.41 -13.92 -14.37
C GLU A 82 14.10 -12.81 -13.54
N ALA A 83 15.14 -13.16 -12.79
CA ALA A 83 15.77 -12.26 -11.82
C ALA A 83 16.41 -11.04 -12.48
N ASP A 84 16.05 -9.84 -12.01
CA ASP A 84 16.69 -8.58 -12.40
C ASP A 84 17.88 -8.25 -11.48
N PHE A 85 17.78 -8.64 -10.20
CA PHE A 85 18.71 -8.27 -9.13
C PHE A 85 19.01 -9.46 -8.21
N VAL A 86 20.30 -9.78 -8.03
CA VAL A 86 20.74 -10.84 -7.11
C VAL A 86 21.34 -10.20 -5.87
N PHE A 87 20.54 -10.16 -4.81
CA PHE A 87 20.92 -9.62 -3.52
C PHE A 87 21.91 -10.53 -2.80
N ARG A 88 22.97 -9.92 -2.24
CA ARG A 88 24.05 -10.59 -1.50
C ARG A 88 24.67 -11.77 -2.27
N CYS A 89 24.91 -11.58 -3.56
CA CYS A 89 25.52 -12.60 -4.43
C CYS A 89 26.89 -13.07 -3.92
N PHE A 90 27.58 -12.25 -3.14
CA PHE A 90 28.81 -12.62 -2.45
C PHE A 90 28.92 -11.90 -1.10
N TRP A 91 28.88 -12.65 0.00
CA TRP A 91 28.96 -12.10 1.35
C TRP A 91 30.35 -12.26 1.94
N ARG A 92 31.10 -11.15 2.04
CA ARG A 92 32.44 -11.12 2.63
C ARG A 92 32.36 -11.17 4.17
N TRP A 93 31.86 -12.27 4.73
CA TRP A 93 31.79 -12.44 6.20
C TRP A 93 33.10 -12.96 6.80
N ASN A 94 33.71 -13.92 6.12
CA ASN A 94 34.96 -14.53 6.53
C ASN A 94 36.11 -13.99 5.69
N PRO A 95 37.36 -14.03 6.21
CA PRO A 95 38.55 -13.70 5.46
C PRO A 95 38.56 -14.45 4.12
N CYS A 96 38.73 -13.70 3.04
CA CYS A 96 38.59 -14.21 1.67
C CYS A 96 39.91 -14.00 0.92
N PRO A 97 40.57 -15.06 0.44
CA PRO A 97 41.75 -14.92 -0.38
C PRO A 97 41.38 -14.54 -1.83
N GLU A 98 42.37 -14.09 -2.59
CA GLU A 98 42.30 -13.92 -4.04
C GLU A 98 42.20 -15.27 -4.73
N THR A 99 43.11 -16.18 -4.36
CA THR A 99 43.19 -17.55 -4.85
C THR A 99 43.47 -18.52 -3.70
N PRO A 100 43.09 -19.79 -3.81
CA PRO A 100 43.31 -20.77 -2.74
C PRO A 100 44.79 -20.95 -2.35
N GLU A 101 45.74 -20.69 -3.25
CA GLU A 101 47.18 -20.82 -3.00
C GLU A 101 47.70 -19.88 -1.90
N GLN A 102 46.99 -18.79 -1.62
CA GLN A 102 47.30 -17.89 -0.50
C GLN A 102 47.03 -18.52 0.88
N LEU A 103 46.26 -19.61 0.93
CA LEU A 103 46.06 -20.41 2.15
C LEU A 103 47.15 -21.48 2.25
N PRO A 104 47.60 -21.88 3.45
CA PRO A 104 48.56 -22.98 3.61
C PRO A 104 48.07 -24.29 2.97
N PRO A 105 48.97 -25.14 2.41
CA PRO A 105 48.59 -26.45 1.90
C PRO A 105 47.87 -27.30 2.95
N GLY A 106 46.81 -28.01 2.52
CA GLY A 106 46.02 -28.92 3.36
C GLY A 106 44.52 -28.57 3.37
N LYS A 107 43.81 -29.07 4.39
CA LYS A 107 42.34 -29.07 4.44
C LYS A 107 41.68 -27.70 4.24
N LEU A 108 42.32 -26.62 4.67
CA LEU A 108 41.76 -25.26 4.54
C LEU A 108 41.75 -24.80 3.07
N ARG A 109 42.86 -25.03 2.35
CA ARG A 109 42.97 -24.74 0.92
C ARG A 109 42.02 -25.62 0.11
N GLU A 110 42.01 -26.93 0.36
CA GLU A 110 41.11 -27.89 -0.30
C GLU A 110 39.63 -27.51 -0.10
N ARG A 111 39.27 -27.07 1.11
CA ARG A 111 37.91 -26.60 1.39
C ARG A 111 37.60 -25.30 0.65
N CYS A 112 38.54 -24.36 0.56
CA CYS A 112 38.37 -23.11 -0.18
C CYS A 112 38.12 -23.38 -1.68
N GLU A 113 38.90 -24.29 -2.29
CA GLU A 113 38.73 -24.74 -3.68
C GLU A 113 37.39 -25.44 -3.91
N TYR A 114 37.00 -26.32 -2.98
CA TYR A 114 35.74 -27.07 -3.09
C TYR A 114 34.51 -26.19 -2.89
N VAL A 115 34.53 -25.31 -1.88
CA VAL A 115 33.43 -24.38 -1.58
C VAL A 115 33.35 -23.26 -2.62
N GLY A 116 34.48 -22.83 -3.17
CA GLY A 116 34.54 -21.76 -4.17
C GLY A 116 34.50 -20.35 -3.59
N TYR A 117 34.89 -20.15 -2.33
CA TYR A 117 34.87 -18.83 -1.66
C TYR A 117 36.24 -18.13 -1.78
N TYR A 118 36.48 -17.50 -2.94
CA TYR A 118 37.66 -16.68 -3.25
C TYR A 118 37.37 -15.74 -4.43
N TYR A 119 38.05 -14.60 -4.51
CA TYR A 119 37.70 -13.52 -5.45
C TYR A 119 37.89 -13.88 -6.93
N GLN A 120 38.93 -14.66 -7.27
CA GLN A 120 39.13 -15.09 -8.66
C GLN A 120 37.95 -15.93 -9.17
N HIS A 121 37.36 -16.78 -8.32
CA HIS A 121 36.18 -17.57 -8.69
C HIS A 121 34.93 -16.72 -8.77
N LEU A 122 34.75 -15.75 -7.87
CA LEU A 122 33.67 -14.77 -8.00
C LEU A 122 33.72 -14.11 -9.38
N LYS A 123 34.90 -13.64 -9.80
CA LYS A 123 35.09 -13.03 -11.13
C LYS A 123 34.74 -13.99 -12.26
N GLN A 124 35.13 -15.26 -12.16
CA GLN A 124 34.81 -16.26 -13.19
C GLN A 124 33.30 -16.50 -13.30
N VAL A 125 32.62 -16.69 -12.16
CA VAL A 125 31.18 -16.98 -12.10
C VAL A 125 30.35 -15.79 -12.57
N THR A 126 30.63 -14.57 -12.07
CA THR A 126 29.92 -13.36 -12.52
C THR A 126 30.10 -13.12 -14.01
N SER A 127 31.33 -13.31 -14.53
CA SER A 127 31.61 -13.16 -15.96
C SER A 127 30.84 -14.19 -16.80
N ALA A 128 30.79 -15.45 -16.36
CA ALA A 128 30.06 -16.51 -17.04
C ALA A 128 28.55 -16.23 -17.09
N ILE A 129 27.97 -15.76 -15.98
CA ILE A 129 26.54 -15.43 -15.95
C ILE A 129 26.24 -14.21 -16.81
N LYS A 130 27.02 -13.12 -16.68
CA LYS A 130 26.83 -11.90 -17.48
C LYS A 130 27.00 -12.12 -18.99
N ALA A 131 27.75 -13.12 -19.41
CA ALA A 131 27.82 -13.50 -20.83
C ALA A 131 26.46 -13.98 -21.38
N SER A 132 25.59 -14.53 -20.53
CA SER A 132 24.23 -14.96 -20.87
C SER A 132 23.14 -13.97 -20.46
N MET A 133 23.37 -13.20 -19.40
CA MET A 133 22.42 -12.27 -18.80
C MET A 133 23.11 -10.92 -18.55
N PRO A 134 23.35 -10.10 -19.59
CA PRO A 134 24.19 -8.89 -19.47
C PRO A 134 23.59 -7.82 -18.55
N ASP A 135 22.26 -7.77 -18.44
CA ASP A 135 21.53 -6.74 -17.69
C ASP A 135 21.29 -7.10 -16.21
N ILE A 136 21.73 -8.28 -15.76
CA ILE A 136 21.55 -8.70 -14.37
C ILE A 136 22.42 -7.86 -13.44
N ILE A 137 21.83 -7.38 -12.35
CA ILE A 137 22.53 -6.59 -11.33
C ILE A 137 22.98 -7.52 -10.21
N PHE A 138 24.30 -7.66 -10.04
CA PHE A 138 24.87 -8.39 -8.91
C PHE A 138 25.12 -7.45 -7.74
N CYS A 139 24.52 -7.76 -6.58
CA CYS A 139 24.77 -7.04 -5.34
C CYS A 139 25.65 -7.85 -4.40
N GLY A 140 26.92 -7.47 -4.30
CA GLY A 140 27.86 -7.99 -3.31
C GLY A 140 27.62 -7.35 -1.95
N ALA A 141 28.25 -7.90 -0.91
CA ALA A 141 27.98 -7.46 0.43
C ALA A 141 29.21 -7.54 1.36
N ILE A 142 29.33 -6.54 2.25
CA ILE A 142 30.42 -6.40 3.22
C ILE A 142 29.91 -6.02 4.63
N PRO A 143 30.52 -6.54 5.72
CA PRO A 143 30.13 -6.20 7.08
C PRO A 143 30.93 -5.01 7.63
N ALA A 144 30.25 -3.93 8.04
CA ALA A 144 30.87 -2.89 8.87
C ALA A 144 30.95 -3.28 10.36
N GLN A 145 30.52 -4.51 10.72
CA GLN A 145 30.39 -4.98 12.09
C GLN A 145 31.39 -6.05 12.51
N LYS A 146 32.32 -6.45 11.65
CA LYS A 146 33.25 -7.54 11.95
C LYS A 146 34.63 -7.31 11.36
N ILE A 147 35.65 -7.45 12.20
CA ILE A 147 37.03 -7.70 11.79
C ILE A 147 37.53 -8.98 12.47
N ASP A 148 38.03 -9.94 11.69
CA ASP A 148 38.60 -11.18 12.22
C ASP A 148 39.94 -10.91 12.91
N SER A 149 40.17 -11.51 14.08
CA SER A 149 41.36 -11.22 14.89
C SER A 149 42.63 -11.90 14.35
N ARG A 150 42.50 -13.15 13.90
CA ARG A 150 43.64 -14.03 13.59
C ARG A 150 44.28 -13.77 12.24
N ILE A 151 43.47 -13.54 11.22
CA ILE A 151 43.94 -13.29 9.86
C ILE A 151 42.87 -12.55 9.06
N VAL A 152 43.27 -11.45 8.42
CA VAL A 152 42.41 -10.72 7.50
C VAL A 152 43.26 -10.14 6.37
N TRP A 153 42.80 -10.30 5.13
CA TRP A 153 43.49 -9.77 3.96
C TRP A 153 42.90 -8.43 3.53
N ASN A 154 43.79 -7.51 3.15
CA ASN A 154 43.46 -6.44 2.23
C ASN A 154 43.66 -6.98 0.79
N PRO A 155 42.59 -7.31 0.06
CA PRO A 155 42.71 -7.93 -1.27
C PRO A 155 43.21 -6.98 -2.36
N ILE A 156 43.35 -5.67 -2.07
CA ILE A 156 43.90 -4.69 -3.01
C ILE A 156 45.42 -4.59 -2.84
N THR A 157 45.91 -4.50 -1.59
CA THR A 157 47.36 -4.37 -1.31
C THR A 157 48.08 -5.70 -1.15
N GLY A 158 47.35 -6.77 -0.83
CA GLY A 158 47.91 -8.07 -0.46
C GLY A 158 48.39 -8.18 0.99
N GLU A 159 48.22 -7.11 1.80
CA GLU A 159 48.59 -7.11 3.21
C GLU A 159 47.79 -8.18 3.99
N VAL A 160 48.51 -8.92 4.84
CA VAL A 160 47.93 -9.86 5.81
C VAL A 160 48.01 -9.20 7.18
N ILE A 161 46.86 -9.01 7.82
CA ILE A 161 46.73 -8.33 9.11
C ILE A 161 46.25 -9.34 10.14
N SER A 162 46.86 -9.34 11.34
CA SER A 162 46.51 -10.23 12.45
C SER A 162 46.50 -9.46 13.78
N TYR A 163 46.30 -10.14 14.90
CA TYR A 163 46.51 -9.56 16.23
C TYR A 163 48.00 -9.24 16.44
N PRO A 164 48.37 -8.10 17.05
CA PRO A 164 47.51 -7.10 17.69
C PRO A 164 46.93 -6.00 16.77
N GLU A 165 47.33 -5.91 15.51
CA GLU A 165 46.91 -4.86 14.59
C GLU A 165 45.39 -4.84 14.35
N THR A 166 44.75 -6.01 14.30
CA THR A 166 43.28 -6.12 14.22
C THR A 166 42.57 -5.58 15.46
N TRP A 167 43.21 -5.65 16.63
CA TRP A 167 42.69 -5.09 17.87
C TRP A 167 42.79 -3.57 17.89
N GLU A 168 43.84 -2.98 17.31
CA GLU A 168 43.98 -1.52 17.16
C GLU A 168 42.82 -0.91 16.35
N MET A 169 42.26 -1.66 15.40
CA MET A 169 41.10 -1.28 14.60
C MET A 169 39.75 -1.51 15.29
N ALA A 170 39.70 -2.17 16.45
CA ALA A 170 38.45 -2.40 17.18
C ALA A 170 37.96 -1.13 17.88
N LEU A 171 36.63 -0.94 17.92
CA LEU A 171 35.99 0.22 18.56
C LEU A 171 36.37 0.34 20.03
N ASP A 172 36.88 1.52 20.38
CA ASP A 172 37.15 1.96 21.74
C ASP A 172 36.31 3.20 22.07
N PRO A 173 35.18 3.05 22.78
CA PRO A 173 34.36 4.20 23.16
C PRO A 173 35.11 5.23 24.04
N SER A 174 36.13 4.78 24.79
CA SER A 174 36.84 5.63 25.75
C SER A 174 37.65 6.75 25.09
N LYS A 175 37.98 6.62 23.79
CA LYS A 175 38.69 7.67 23.04
C LYS A 175 37.88 8.97 22.90
N TRP A 176 36.56 8.91 23.07
CA TRP A 176 35.69 10.09 23.12
C TRP A 176 35.24 10.44 24.54
N GLY A 177 35.93 9.95 25.57
CA GLY A 177 35.60 10.21 26.98
C GLY A 177 34.37 9.46 27.50
N ILE A 178 33.82 8.49 26.75
CA ILE A 178 32.70 7.66 27.19
C ILE A 178 33.21 6.66 28.25
N PRO A 179 32.59 6.55 29.43
CA PRO A 179 33.09 5.75 30.55
C PRO A 179 32.82 4.24 30.38
N VAL A 180 33.14 3.69 29.22
CA VAL A 180 33.05 2.26 28.88
C VAL A 180 34.41 1.81 28.37
N LYS A 181 34.99 0.78 28.98
CA LYS A 181 36.29 0.25 28.53
C LYS A 181 36.16 -0.48 27.20
N LYS A 182 37.23 -0.47 26.40
CA LYS A 182 37.28 -1.18 25.12
C LYS A 182 36.95 -2.67 25.27
N GLU A 183 37.56 -3.34 26.23
CA GLU A 183 37.35 -4.77 26.53
C GLU A 183 35.91 -5.05 26.97
N GLU A 184 35.32 -4.16 27.77
CA GLU A 184 33.92 -4.27 28.20
C GLU A 184 32.96 -4.22 27.01
N PHE A 185 33.13 -3.25 26.13
CA PHE A 185 32.31 -3.12 24.93
C PHE A 185 32.50 -4.31 23.96
N GLN A 186 33.74 -4.69 23.70
CA GLN A 186 34.07 -5.78 22.77
C GLN A 186 33.60 -7.13 23.30
N CYS A 187 33.74 -7.40 24.60
CA CYS A 187 33.17 -8.58 25.25
C CYS A 187 31.65 -8.62 25.12
N TRP A 188 30.97 -7.50 25.38
CA TRP A 188 29.52 -7.40 25.21
C TRP A 188 29.09 -7.74 23.77
N PHE A 189 29.73 -7.15 22.77
CA PHE A 189 29.39 -7.39 21.36
C PHE A 189 29.73 -8.82 20.91
N ALA A 190 30.87 -9.37 21.36
CA ALA A 190 31.28 -10.73 21.07
C ALA A 190 30.26 -11.77 21.59
N LYS A 191 29.63 -11.51 22.74
CA LYS A 191 28.56 -12.37 23.29
C LYS A 191 27.31 -12.40 22.40
N THR A 192 26.95 -11.28 21.77
CA THR A 192 25.76 -11.24 20.88
C THR A 192 25.99 -12.04 19.60
N HIS A 193 27.24 -12.25 19.22
CA HIS A 193 27.67 -13.00 18.02
C HIS A 193 28.16 -14.42 18.31
N LEU A 194 28.11 -14.86 19.57
CA LEU A 194 28.61 -16.17 20.03
C LEU A 194 30.11 -16.38 19.74
N TRP A 195 30.88 -15.30 19.67
CA TRP A 195 32.34 -15.35 19.54
C TRP A 195 33.02 -15.73 20.86
N VAL A 196 32.35 -15.44 21.97
CA VAL A 196 32.75 -15.80 23.33
C VAL A 196 31.55 -16.35 24.11
N PRO A 197 31.75 -17.07 25.24
CA PRO A 197 30.66 -17.55 26.09
C PRO A 197 29.76 -16.41 26.59
N LYS A 198 28.44 -16.66 26.67
CA LYS A 198 27.46 -15.63 27.06
C LYS A 198 27.63 -15.14 28.49
N ASP A 199 28.17 -15.98 29.36
CA ASP A 199 28.38 -15.79 30.79
C ASP A 199 29.80 -15.28 31.14
N LEU A 200 30.69 -15.10 30.16
CA LEU A 200 32.04 -14.59 30.37
C LEU A 200 32.03 -13.23 31.11
N ASP A 201 32.76 -13.04 32.21
CA ASP A 201 32.96 -11.70 32.78
C ASP A 201 33.89 -10.91 31.84
N TRP A 202 33.58 -9.63 31.59
CA TRP A 202 34.41 -8.82 30.69
C TRP A 202 35.82 -8.60 31.22
N ARG A 203 36.04 -8.74 32.53
CA ARG A 203 37.38 -8.68 33.14
C ARG A 203 38.27 -9.85 32.73
N ASP A 204 37.67 -10.95 32.29
CA ASP A 204 38.34 -12.15 31.80
C ASP A 204 38.38 -12.19 30.25
N TYR A 205 37.96 -11.11 29.59
CA TYR A 205 38.01 -11.02 28.13
C TYR A 205 39.45 -10.83 27.65
N ASP A 206 39.99 -11.86 27.01
CA ASP A 206 41.28 -11.78 26.32
C ASP A 206 41.07 -11.44 24.83
N PRO A 207 41.47 -10.25 24.36
CA PRO A 207 41.35 -9.92 22.94
C PRO A 207 42.14 -10.89 22.06
N ALA A 208 43.32 -11.38 22.48
CA ALA A 208 44.15 -12.28 21.67
C ALA A 208 43.45 -13.60 21.33
N GLU A 209 42.57 -14.08 22.22
CA GLU A 209 41.83 -15.33 22.06
C GLU A 209 40.46 -15.14 21.38
N ALA A 210 39.89 -13.94 21.43
CA ALA A 210 38.62 -13.64 20.76
C ALA A 210 38.74 -13.78 19.24
N PRO A 211 37.80 -14.42 18.53
CA PRO A 211 37.93 -14.71 17.10
C PRO A 211 37.72 -13.49 16.19
N ALA A 212 37.02 -12.46 16.67
CA ALA A 212 36.72 -11.25 15.92
C ALA A 212 36.32 -10.11 16.86
N TYR A 213 36.32 -8.88 16.34
CA TYR A 213 35.94 -7.66 17.05
C TYR A 213 34.89 -6.85 16.29
N PHE A 214 34.19 -5.98 17.00
CA PHE A 214 33.45 -4.89 16.38
C PHE A 214 34.43 -3.78 16.00
N PRO A 215 34.60 -3.47 14.71
CA PRO A 215 35.58 -2.52 14.26
C PRO A 215 35.14 -1.08 14.53
N ASP A 216 36.10 -0.17 14.55
CA ASP A 216 35.88 1.27 14.60
C ASP A 216 35.75 1.85 13.20
N ILE A 217 34.54 2.23 12.80
CA ILE A 217 34.30 2.80 11.47
C ILE A 217 35.01 4.15 11.26
N THR A 218 35.44 4.83 12.33
CA THR A 218 36.21 6.08 12.24
C THR A 218 37.72 5.87 12.09
N ASN A 219 38.20 4.64 12.32
CA ASN A 219 39.62 4.31 12.18
C ASN A 219 40.02 4.27 10.68
N PRO A 220 41.00 5.08 10.23
CA PRO A 220 41.39 5.13 8.81
C PRO A 220 41.86 3.79 8.24
N ARG A 221 42.61 2.99 9.02
CA ARG A 221 43.10 1.67 8.59
C ARG A 221 41.96 0.69 8.41
N PHE A 222 40.93 0.77 9.25
CA PHE A 222 39.73 -0.03 9.08
C PHE A 222 38.88 0.43 7.90
N GLN A 223 38.74 1.75 7.67
CA GLN A 223 38.05 2.27 6.49
C GLN A 223 38.70 1.77 5.19
N GLU A 224 40.03 1.87 5.09
CA GLU A 224 40.78 1.34 3.96
C GLU A 224 40.52 -0.16 3.77
N LEU A 225 40.57 -0.94 4.86
CA LEU A 225 40.33 -2.37 4.81
C LEU A 225 38.90 -2.71 4.39
N LEU A 226 37.88 -2.05 4.94
CA LEU A 226 36.48 -2.26 4.58
C LEU A 226 36.23 -1.91 3.11
N LEU A 227 36.76 -0.78 2.64
CA LEU A 227 36.67 -0.33 1.25
C LEU A 227 37.37 -1.31 0.31
N SER A 228 38.53 -1.84 0.70
CA SER A 228 39.25 -2.84 -0.11
C SER A 228 38.40 -4.07 -0.42
N TRP A 229 37.53 -4.49 0.51
CA TRP A 229 36.61 -5.61 0.30
C TRP A 229 35.50 -5.28 -0.70
N ALA A 230 34.96 -4.06 -0.68
CA ALA A 230 33.98 -3.58 -1.65
C ALA A 230 34.62 -3.43 -3.03
N TYR A 231 35.75 -2.73 -3.12
CA TYR A 231 36.51 -2.49 -4.34
C TYR A 231 36.87 -3.79 -5.04
N LYS A 232 37.26 -4.81 -4.26
CA LYS A 232 37.59 -6.09 -4.85
C LYS A 232 36.38 -6.80 -5.45
N GLN A 233 35.22 -6.75 -4.80
CA GLN A 233 33.99 -7.31 -5.38
C GLN A 233 33.60 -6.56 -6.67
N ILE A 234 33.76 -5.24 -6.70
CA ILE A 234 33.56 -4.42 -7.91
C ILE A 234 34.53 -4.86 -9.02
N ASP A 235 35.81 -5.10 -8.72
CA ASP A 235 36.78 -5.60 -9.70
C ASP A 235 36.46 -7.03 -10.20
N CYS A 236 35.67 -7.79 -9.44
CA CYS A 236 35.14 -9.09 -9.81
C CYS A 236 33.80 -9.00 -10.58
N GLY A 237 33.32 -7.81 -10.94
CA GLY A 237 32.13 -7.64 -11.79
C GLY A 237 30.80 -7.50 -11.03
N VAL A 238 30.84 -7.24 -9.72
CA VAL A 238 29.65 -6.86 -8.94
C VAL A 238 29.24 -5.42 -9.28
N ASP A 239 27.93 -5.13 -9.30
CA ASP A 239 27.36 -3.84 -9.74
C ASP A 239 26.79 -3.02 -8.58
N ALA A 240 26.54 -3.66 -7.43
CA ALA A 240 26.05 -3.02 -6.23
C ALA A 240 26.75 -3.54 -4.98
N ILE A 241 26.95 -2.70 -3.96
CA ILE A 241 27.50 -3.09 -2.66
C ILE A 241 26.46 -2.81 -1.56
N TRP A 242 26.07 -3.86 -0.84
CA TRP A 242 25.30 -3.74 0.38
C TRP A 242 26.21 -3.77 1.62
N ILE A 243 26.11 -2.75 2.46
CA ILE A 243 26.92 -2.61 3.67
C ILE A 243 26.06 -2.91 4.89
N ASP A 244 26.36 -4.01 5.56
CA ASP A 244 25.65 -4.39 6.76
C ASP A 244 26.11 -3.56 7.97
N MET A 245 25.17 -3.17 8.81
CA MET A 245 25.40 -2.41 10.04
C MET A 245 26.17 -1.08 9.90
N LEU A 246 26.11 -0.45 8.72
CA LEU A 246 26.84 0.79 8.41
C LEU A 246 26.70 1.91 9.47
N PHE A 247 25.48 2.13 9.98
CA PHE A 247 25.20 3.17 10.98
C PHE A 247 25.13 2.64 12.43
N THR A 248 25.42 1.36 12.65
CA THR A 248 25.22 0.74 13.98
C THR A 248 26.16 1.30 15.03
N GLN A 249 27.42 1.61 14.67
CA GLN A 249 28.36 2.26 15.60
C GLN A 249 27.78 3.56 16.17
N ALA A 250 27.30 4.46 15.30
CA ALA A 250 26.68 5.72 15.71
C ALA A 250 25.47 5.47 16.64
N ARG A 251 24.67 4.42 16.37
CA ARG A 251 23.51 4.06 17.21
C ARG A 251 23.90 3.58 18.59
N PHE A 252 24.93 2.73 18.69
CA PHE A 252 25.44 2.26 19.98
C PHE A 252 25.99 3.42 20.80
N LEU A 253 26.79 4.29 20.18
CA LEU A 253 27.38 5.44 20.86
C LEU A 253 26.29 6.43 21.33
N ALA A 254 25.29 6.73 20.51
CA ALA A 254 24.17 7.59 20.90
C ALA A 254 23.39 7.02 22.10
N LYS A 255 23.22 5.68 22.15
CA LYS A 255 22.58 5.02 23.29
C LYS A 255 23.43 5.08 24.56
N MET A 256 24.76 4.98 24.44
CA MET A 256 25.68 5.06 25.58
C MET A 256 25.78 6.46 26.15
N THR A 257 25.79 7.48 25.29
CA THR A 257 25.90 8.89 25.69
C THR A 257 24.55 9.48 26.08
N GLY A 258 23.45 8.94 25.56
CA GLY A 258 22.12 9.55 25.66
C GLY A 258 21.97 10.79 24.78
N ASP A 259 22.93 11.05 23.88
CA ASP A 259 23.01 12.27 23.08
C ASP A 259 23.39 11.94 21.64
N VAL A 260 22.46 12.24 20.72
CA VAL A 260 22.64 12.06 19.27
C VAL A 260 23.57 13.09 18.64
N HIS A 261 23.89 14.19 19.35
CA HIS A 261 24.80 15.25 18.92
C HIS A 261 26.22 15.08 19.46
N HIS A 262 26.46 14.05 20.29
CA HIS A 262 27.78 13.76 20.83
C HIS A 262 28.83 13.56 19.73
N GLU A 263 30.06 14.02 19.94
CA GLU A 263 31.15 13.98 18.94
C GLU A 263 31.36 12.57 18.36
N ALA A 264 31.41 11.55 19.22
CA ALA A 264 31.49 10.14 18.83
C ALA A 264 30.41 9.69 17.84
N VAL A 265 29.18 10.19 17.99
CA VAL A 265 28.04 9.86 17.12
C VAL A 265 28.21 10.55 15.78
N ARG A 266 28.51 11.85 15.78
CA ARG A 266 28.75 12.65 14.58
C ARG A 266 29.88 12.07 13.74
N GLU A 267 31.04 11.81 14.33
CA GLU A 267 32.21 11.29 13.60
C GLU A 267 31.93 9.90 13.00
N SER A 268 31.22 9.04 13.73
CA SER A 268 30.82 7.72 13.24
C SER A 268 29.85 7.81 12.06
N PHE A 269 28.91 8.77 12.11
CA PHE A 269 27.98 9.04 11.01
C PHE A 269 28.71 9.60 9.78
N GLU A 270 29.59 10.57 9.96
CA GLU A 270 30.39 11.14 8.86
C GLU A 270 31.32 10.10 8.22
N ALA A 271 31.89 9.19 9.02
CA ALA A 271 32.68 8.08 8.51
C ALA A 271 31.84 7.12 7.64
N ALA A 272 30.61 6.82 8.07
CA ALA A 272 29.68 6.06 7.24
C ALA A 272 29.38 6.76 5.90
N CYS A 273 29.22 8.09 5.90
CA CYS A 273 29.04 8.85 4.66
C CYS A 273 30.25 8.75 3.73
N ARG A 274 31.46 8.96 4.26
CA ARG A 274 32.71 8.86 3.47
C ARG A 274 32.90 7.48 2.84
N ILE A 275 32.49 6.41 3.53
CA ILE A 275 32.57 5.04 2.98
C ILE A 275 31.63 4.88 1.77
N VAL A 276 30.41 5.42 1.83
CA VAL A 276 29.47 5.39 0.70
C VAL A 276 30.04 6.17 -0.49
N ASP A 277 30.49 7.40 -0.26
CA ASP A 277 31.06 8.26 -1.30
C ASP A 277 32.27 7.60 -1.96
N ALA A 278 33.17 7.00 -1.18
CA ALA A 278 34.36 6.33 -1.69
C ALA A 278 34.04 5.12 -2.59
N ILE A 279 32.95 4.39 -2.32
CA ILE A 279 32.51 3.29 -3.19
C ILE A 279 31.98 3.81 -4.52
N HIS A 280 31.21 4.91 -4.52
CA HIS A 280 30.76 5.58 -5.74
C HIS A 280 31.94 6.09 -6.57
N ASP A 281 32.88 6.80 -5.93
CA ASP A 281 34.07 7.33 -6.58
C ASP A 281 34.92 6.21 -7.19
N TYR A 282 35.04 5.09 -6.48
CA TYR A 282 35.76 3.93 -7.00
C TYR A 282 35.06 3.33 -8.23
N GLY A 283 33.74 3.16 -8.19
CA GLY A 283 32.95 2.75 -9.36
C GLY A 283 33.20 3.66 -10.56
N LEU A 284 33.05 4.97 -10.36
CA LEU A 284 33.28 5.98 -11.40
C LEU A 284 34.70 5.93 -11.96
N SER A 285 35.71 5.68 -11.12
CA SER A 285 37.11 5.48 -11.55
C SER A 285 37.30 4.25 -12.45
N LYS A 286 36.39 3.27 -12.37
CA LYS A 286 36.33 2.08 -13.23
C LYS A 286 35.44 2.28 -14.45
N GLY A 287 34.91 3.49 -14.67
CA GLY A 287 34.08 3.84 -15.82
C GLY A 287 32.63 3.35 -15.73
N ARG A 288 32.11 3.06 -14.53
CA ARG A 288 30.72 2.61 -14.35
C ARG A 288 30.12 3.08 -13.03
N TYR A 289 28.81 3.27 -12.98
CA TYR A 289 28.13 3.54 -11.71
C TYR A 289 27.99 2.25 -10.90
N VAL A 290 28.28 2.30 -9.59
CA VAL A 290 28.10 1.17 -8.66
C VAL A 290 27.06 1.59 -7.64
N TYR A 291 26.00 0.81 -7.48
CA TYR A 291 24.96 1.13 -6.51
C TYR A 291 25.39 0.80 -5.07
N VAL A 292 25.00 1.60 -4.09
CA VAL A 292 25.31 1.36 -2.67
C VAL A 292 24.03 1.33 -1.86
N GLY A 293 23.87 0.31 -1.02
CA GLY A 293 22.71 0.18 -0.15
C GLY A 293 23.04 -0.28 1.27
N SER A 294 22.12 -0.04 2.18
CA SER A 294 22.25 -0.45 3.59
C SER A 294 20.88 -0.53 4.27
N TRP A 295 20.87 -0.75 5.58
CA TRP A 295 19.71 -0.55 6.44
C TRP A 295 19.36 0.95 6.54
N PRO A 296 18.12 1.33 6.88
CA PRO A 296 17.71 2.74 7.01
C PRO A 296 18.24 3.41 8.29
N GLY A 297 19.39 2.99 8.81
CA GLY A 297 19.91 3.43 10.11
C GLY A 297 20.17 4.93 10.22
N ALA A 298 20.34 5.64 9.09
CA ALA A 298 20.55 7.09 9.08
C ALA A 298 19.32 7.88 9.56
N ILE A 299 18.09 7.35 9.42
CA ILE A 299 16.85 8.06 9.79
C ILE A 299 16.75 8.40 11.29
N TYR A 300 17.57 7.77 12.13
CA TYR A 300 17.58 7.99 13.57
C TYR A 300 18.46 9.17 14.00
N PHE A 301 19.09 9.86 13.06
CA PHE A 301 20.03 10.94 13.34
C PHE A 301 19.59 12.25 12.68
N PRO A 302 19.89 13.40 13.31
CA PRO A 302 19.55 14.72 12.77
C PRO A 302 20.54 15.21 11.70
N TYR A 303 21.20 14.30 11.00
CA TYR A 303 22.25 14.59 10.02
C TYR A 303 21.80 14.23 8.62
N THR A 304 22.33 14.93 7.62
CA THR A 304 22.06 14.63 6.21
C THR A 304 22.57 13.23 5.87
N PRO A 305 21.69 12.29 5.45
CA PRO A 305 22.10 10.94 5.12
C PRO A 305 22.99 10.90 3.87
N PRO A 306 23.87 9.89 3.72
CA PRO A 306 24.62 9.74 2.48
C PRO A 306 23.72 9.29 1.34
N LYS A 307 24.24 9.42 0.11
CA LYS A 307 23.54 9.01 -1.11
C LYS A 307 23.47 7.48 -1.20
N LEU A 308 22.57 6.85 -0.47
CA LEU A 308 22.24 5.44 -0.74
C LEU A 308 21.39 5.36 -2.01
N ASP A 309 21.60 4.33 -2.82
CA ASP A 309 20.83 4.06 -4.03
C ASP A 309 19.68 3.08 -3.77
N PHE A 310 19.74 2.33 -2.66
CA PHE A 310 18.63 1.50 -2.18
C PHE A 310 18.69 1.27 -0.67
N ILE A 311 17.53 0.99 -0.08
CA ILE A 311 17.38 0.66 1.34
C ILE A 311 16.90 -0.79 1.51
N THR A 312 17.36 -1.43 2.57
CA THR A 312 16.90 -2.78 2.94
C THR A 312 16.10 -2.78 4.24
N ILE A 313 15.08 -3.61 4.30
CA ILE A 313 14.23 -3.82 5.49
C ILE A 313 13.96 -5.31 5.69
N SER A 314 13.44 -5.69 6.86
CA SER A 314 13.09 -7.08 7.15
C SER A 314 11.82 -7.21 7.99
N PRO A 315 10.98 -8.25 7.77
CA PRO A 315 9.97 -8.63 8.74
C PRO A 315 10.60 -9.04 10.06
N SER A 316 9.88 -8.83 11.15
CA SER A 316 10.29 -9.31 12.47
C SER A 316 10.01 -10.80 12.60
N SER A 317 10.74 -11.49 13.49
CA SER A 317 10.44 -12.88 13.87
C SER A 317 8.98 -13.08 14.29
N ARG A 318 8.36 -12.07 14.93
CA ARG A 318 6.96 -12.13 15.35
C ARG A 318 6.01 -12.12 14.16
N GLU A 319 6.22 -11.23 13.20
CA GLU A 319 5.39 -11.16 11.99
C GLU A 319 5.51 -12.43 11.15
N VAL A 320 6.72 -13.01 11.04
CA VAL A 320 6.92 -14.29 10.37
C VAL A 320 6.17 -15.41 11.10
N PHE A 321 6.30 -15.49 12.44
CA PHE A 321 5.69 -16.55 13.24
C PHE A 321 4.16 -16.55 13.13
N TYR A 322 3.54 -15.37 13.21
CA TYR A 322 2.08 -15.21 13.12
C TYR A 322 1.58 -15.09 11.68
N MET A 323 2.48 -15.06 10.69
CA MET A 323 2.16 -14.83 9.28
C MET A 323 1.34 -13.55 9.04
N GLU A 324 1.58 -12.52 9.84
CA GLU A 324 0.84 -11.26 9.85
C GLU A 324 1.83 -10.09 9.90
N LEU A 325 1.84 -9.26 8.86
CA LEU A 325 2.75 -8.10 8.71
C LEU A 325 2.07 -6.83 9.20
N ASN A 326 2.78 -6.00 9.98
CA ASN A 326 2.20 -4.82 10.61
C ASN A 326 2.17 -3.61 9.66
N GLU A 327 1.01 -3.33 9.07
CA GLU A 327 0.82 -2.23 8.11
C GLU A 327 1.36 -0.89 8.60
N THR A 328 0.95 -0.46 9.80
CA THR A 328 1.32 0.84 10.40
C THR A 328 2.82 0.99 10.53
N ARG A 329 3.52 -0.04 11.02
CA ARG A 329 4.98 -0.02 11.17
C ARG A 329 5.69 0.24 9.84
N TYR A 330 5.24 -0.40 8.78
CA TYR A 330 5.87 -0.24 7.46
C TYR A 330 5.55 1.13 6.84
N GLU A 331 4.34 1.66 7.04
CA GLU A 331 3.97 3.00 6.56
C GLU A 331 4.79 4.10 7.24
N GLU A 332 4.95 4.05 8.57
CA GLU A 332 5.79 4.98 9.33
C GLU A 332 7.27 4.90 8.92
N MET A 333 7.77 3.68 8.72
CA MET A 333 9.15 3.45 8.28
C MET A 333 9.37 3.99 6.86
N LEU A 334 8.44 3.75 5.94
CA LEU A 334 8.51 4.26 4.57
C LEU A 334 8.42 5.79 4.51
N ALA A 335 7.58 6.41 5.33
CA ALA A 335 7.52 7.87 5.44
C ALA A 335 8.88 8.43 5.89
N SER A 336 9.50 7.80 6.88
CA SER A 336 10.83 8.21 7.37
C SER A 336 11.92 8.03 6.32
N ILE A 337 11.89 6.92 5.56
CA ILE A 337 12.80 6.67 4.43
C ILE A 337 12.61 7.74 3.34
N ARG A 338 11.37 8.06 2.96
CA ARG A 338 11.07 9.07 1.94
C ARG A 338 11.52 10.47 2.34
N ASN A 339 11.38 10.83 3.62
CA ASN A 339 11.88 12.11 4.13
C ASN A 339 13.41 12.21 4.03
N ALA A 340 14.12 11.09 4.18
CA ALA A 340 15.58 11.05 4.16
C ALA A 340 16.17 10.97 2.73
N TRP A 341 15.57 10.20 1.82
CA TRP A 341 16.14 9.89 0.50
C TRP A 341 15.20 10.13 -0.69
N GLY A 342 13.97 10.60 -0.47
CA GLY A 342 12.97 10.72 -1.54
C GLY A 342 12.45 9.36 -2.02
N ASP A 343 12.21 9.24 -3.32
CA ASP A 343 11.69 8.01 -3.93
C ASP A 343 12.81 6.99 -4.21
N ILE A 344 13.38 6.44 -3.12
CA ILE A 344 14.46 5.46 -3.16
C ILE A 344 13.91 4.02 -3.23
N PRO A 345 14.48 3.13 -4.05
CA PRO A 345 14.14 1.70 -4.04
C PRO A 345 14.31 1.07 -2.66
N VAL A 346 13.30 0.32 -2.21
CA VAL A 346 13.32 -0.41 -0.94
C VAL A 346 13.19 -1.91 -1.20
N PHE A 347 14.10 -2.69 -0.62
CA PHE A 347 14.15 -4.15 -0.72
C PHE A 347 13.86 -4.80 0.63
N ALA A 348 12.84 -5.64 0.71
CA ALA A 348 12.53 -6.43 1.90
C ALA A 348 13.10 -7.83 1.76
N PHE A 349 13.89 -8.30 2.73
CA PHE A 349 14.37 -9.69 2.76
C PHE A 349 14.20 -10.29 4.16
N ILE A 350 14.10 -11.61 4.25
CA ILE A 350 13.97 -12.31 5.53
C ILE A 350 15.36 -12.41 6.17
N ASP A 351 15.62 -11.60 7.19
CA ASP A 351 16.95 -11.44 7.80
C ASP A 351 17.32 -12.57 8.77
N TRP A 352 18.63 -12.71 9.06
CA TRP A 352 19.16 -13.75 9.93
C TRP A 352 20.41 -13.31 10.70
N ALA A 353 20.71 -14.07 11.76
CA ALA A 353 21.85 -13.85 12.66
C ALA A 353 22.25 -15.17 13.34
N ALA A 354 22.99 -15.10 14.46
CA ALA A 354 23.65 -16.25 15.08
C ALA A 354 22.73 -17.41 15.52
N THR A 355 21.42 -17.19 15.74
CA THR A 355 20.48 -18.19 16.27
C THR A 355 19.19 -18.29 15.46
N THR A 356 18.40 -19.32 15.73
CA THR A 356 17.08 -19.51 15.10
C THR A 356 16.03 -18.47 15.53
N ARG A 357 16.32 -17.61 16.52
CA ARG A 357 15.43 -16.53 16.98
C ARG A 357 15.54 -15.29 16.08
N THR A 358 15.49 -15.50 14.78
CA THR A 358 15.63 -14.50 13.72
C THR A 358 14.49 -14.68 12.73
N PRO A 359 14.20 -13.72 11.84
CA PRO A 359 13.13 -13.87 10.86
C PRO A 359 13.28 -15.15 10.02
N LEU A 360 14.48 -15.42 9.48
CA LEU A 360 14.73 -16.63 8.69
C LEU A 360 14.74 -17.89 9.56
N GLY A 361 15.27 -17.79 10.77
CA GLY A 361 15.24 -18.90 11.74
C GLY A 361 13.80 -19.31 12.08
N VAL A 362 12.90 -18.35 12.29
CA VAL A 362 11.47 -18.63 12.51
C VAL A 362 10.82 -19.18 11.24
N PHE A 363 11.06 -18.55 10.10
CA PHE A 363 10.53 -18.99 8.81
C PHE A 363 10.86 -20.46 8.53
N SER A 364 12.12 -20.85 8.72
CA SER A 364 12.62 -22.19 8.38
C SER A 364 12.39 -23.24 9.48
N GLN A 365 12.39 -22.86 10.76
CA GLN A 365 12.35 -23.82 11.87
C GLN A 365 10.96 -23.93 12.52
N ASN A 366 10.12 -22.90 12.42
CA ASN A 366 8.81 -22.88 13.09
C ASN A 366 7.63 -23.04 12.12
N LEU A 367 7.76 -22.63 10.87
CA LEU A 367 6.69 -22.79 9.87
C LEU A 367 6.83 -24.13 9.14
N THR A 368 5.69 -24.79 8.90
CA THR A 368 5.59 -25.94 7.98
C THR A 368 5.90 -25.50 6.54
N ARG A 369 6.16 -26.45 5.63
CA ARG A 369 6.43 -26.16 4.21
C ARG A 369 5.28 -25.40 3.55
N GLU A 370 4.05 -25.79 3.85
CA GLU A 370 2.84 -25.14 3.39
C GLU A 370 2.73 -23.70 3.93
N GLN A 371 3.04 -23.50 5.21
CA GLN A 371 3.07 -22.17 5.82
C GLN A 371 4.19 -21.29 5.27
N GLN A 372 5.37 -21.85 4.97
CA GLN A 372 6.46 -21.13 4.33
C GLN A 372 6.04 -20.63 2.94
N ARG A 373 5.45 -21.51 2.11
CA ARG A 373 4.91 -21.11 0.79
C ARG A 373 3.80 -20.06 0.92
N ALA A 374 2.91 -20.20 1.90
CA ALA A 374 1.87 -19.21 2.16
C ALA A 374 2.45 -17.87 2.62
N PHE A 375 3.45 -17.88 3.52
CA PHE A 375 4.12 -16.67 3.98
C PHE A 375 4.82 -15.93 2.84
N LEU A 376 5.45 -16.65 1.89
CA LEU A 376 6.03 -16.01 0.72
C LEU A 376 4.98 -15.26 -0.11
N ARG A 377 3.78 -15.82 -0.29
CA ARG A 377 2.66 -15.13 -0.97
C ARG A 377 2.18 -13.90 -0.19
N ILE A 378 2.02 -14.04 1.13
CA ILE A 378 1.61 -12.93 2.01
C ILE A 378 2.63 -11.79 1.96
N ALA A 379 3.92 -12.11 2.12
CA ALA A 379 4.99 -11.13 2.08
C ALA A 379 5.08 -10.46 0.71
N ASP A 380 4.96 -11.23 -0.36
CA ASP A 380 4.99 -10.71 -1.71
C ASP A 380 3.89 -9.66 -1.95
N GLU A 381 2.64 -10.04 -1.74
CA GLU A 381 1.48 -9.15 -1.90
C GLU A 381 1.59 -7.92 -1.00
N PHE A 382 1.95 -8.11 0.27
CA PHE A 382 2.05 -7.03 1.26
C PHE A 382 3.09 -5.98 0.89
N PHE A 383 4.30 -6.42 0.49
CA PHE A 383 5.39 -5.51 0.14
C PHE A 383 5.13 -4.86 -1.21
N GLN A 384 4.62 -5.60 -2.19
CA GLN A 384 4.26 -5.04 -3.50
C GLN A 384 3.23 -3.93 -3.40
N ALA A 385 2.17 -4.11 -2.60
CA ALA A 385 1.13 -3.11 -2.39
C ALA A 385 1.67 -1.77 -1.84
N ARG A 386 2.90 -1.78 -1.30
CA ARG A 386 3.59 -0.63 -0.70
C ARG A 386 4.78 -0.13 -1.52
N GLY A 387 4.98 -0.67 -2.73
CA GLY A 387 6.12 -0.31 -3.59
C GLY A 387 7.47 -0.83 -3.08
N ILE A 388 7.47 -1.85 -2.22
CA ILE A 388 8.68 -2.51 -1.71
C ILE A 388 8.94 -3.77 -2.53
N ASN A 389 10.17 -3.94 -3.00
CA ASN A 389 10.60 -5.15 -3.69
C ASN A 389 10.94 -6.25 -2.67
N PHE A 390 10.08 -7.26 -2.57
CA PHE A 390 10.40 -8.45 -1.78
C PHE A 390 11.48 -9.29 -2.47
N VAL A 391 12.58 -9.52 -1.77
CA VAL A 391 13.72 -10.33 -2.20
C VAL A 391 13.43 -11.77 -1.86
N TYR A 392 13.14 -12.59 -2.87
CA TYR A 392 12.79 -13.99 -2.64
C TYR A 392 13.98 -14.80 -2.10
N PRO A 393 13.84 -15.54 -1.00
CA PRO A 393 14.92 -16.37 -0.47
C PRO A 393 15.08 -17.62 -1.34
N VAL A 394 16.05 -17.65 -2.25
CA VAL A 394 16.28 -18.81 -3.14
C VAL A 394 17.35 -19.72 -2.57
N HIS A 395 18.52 -19.17 -2.29
CA HIS A 395 19.66 -19.90 -1.71
C HIS A 395 20.46 -18.97 -0.83
N GLY A 396 20.88 -19.43 0.34
CA GLY A 396 21.68 -18.64 1.25
C GLY A 396 20.93 -18.24 2.51
N GLY A 397 21.68 -17.68 3.45
CA GLY A 397 21.18 -17.31 4.77
C GLY A 397 21.39 -18.37 5.84
N TRP A 398 22.02 -17.96 6.93
CA TRP A 398 22.40 -18.85 8.02
C TRP A 398 21.19 -19.15 8.90
N LEU A 399 20.86 -20.44 9.06
CA LEU A 399 19.67 -20.87 9.80
C LEU A 399 19.78 -20.67 11.33
N GLY A 400 20.99 -20.40 11.83
CA GLY A 400 21.29 -20.27 13.25
C GLY A 400 22.06 -21.48 13.81
N ALA A 401 22.92 -21.25 14.80
CA ALA A 401 23.78 -22.30 15.37
C ALA A 401 22.99 -23.46 16.01
N ASN A 402 21.75 -23.18 16.45
CA ASN A 402 20.85 -24.13 17.08
C ASN A 402 19.74 -24.63 16.14
N ALA A 403 19.91 -24.52 14.82
CA ALA A 403 18.96 -25.03 13.85
C ALA A 403 18.98 -26.57 13.80
N THR A 404 17.78 -27.15 13.77
CA THR A 404 17.57 -28.61 13.74
C THR A 404 17.10 -29.07 12.37
N VAL A 405 16.34 -28.24 11.65
CA VAL A 405 15.97 -28.47 10.26
C VAL A 405 17.05 -27.86 9.37
N LYS A 406 17.72 -28.70 8.58
CA LYS A 406 18.87 -28.32 7.73
C LYS A 406 18.54 -28.64 6.28
N ALA A 407 19.02 -27.81 5.35
CA ALA A 407 18.86 -28.09 3.93
C ALA A 407 19.56 -29.41 3.57
N PHE A 408 18.84 -30.31 2.89
CA PHE A 408 19.32 -31.63 2.49
C PHE A 408 19.85 -32.46 3.68
N GLY A 409 19.25 -32.27 4.86
CA GLY A 409 19.66 -32.87 6.13
C GLY A 409 21.06 -32.48 6.64
N LYS A 410 21.80 -31.60 5.95
CA LYS A 410 23.23 -31.40 6.17
C LYS A 410 23.63 -29.94 6.37
N PHE A 411 23.09 -29.04 5.57
CA PHE A 411 23.60 -27.68 5.46
C PHE A 411 22.83 -26.72 6.36
N ASN A 412 23.58 -25.89 7.10
CA ASN A 412 23.01 -24.88 7.99
C ASN A 412 22.74 -23.55 7.28
N VAL A 413 22.36 -23.66 6.01
CA VAL A 413 22.05 -22.58 5.08
C VAL A 413 20.68 -22.89 4.50
N TYR A 414 19.86 -21.87 4.33
CA TYR A 414 18.55 -22.04 3.70
C TYR A 414 18.69 -22.30 2.20
N ASP A 415 17.87 -23.21 1.67
CA ASP A 415 17.83 -23.52 0.25
C ASP A 415 16.40 -23.91 -0.17
N SER A 416 15.79 -23.11 -1.04
CA SER A 416 14.39 -23.28 -1.45
C SER A 416 14.11 -24.60 -2.18
N GLN A 417 15.13 -25.25 -2.75
CA GLN A 417 15.02 -26.55 -3.43
C GLN A 417 15.23 -27.73 -2.47
N ALA A 418 15.60 -27.48 -1.22
CA ALA A 418 15.74 -28.55 -0.22
C ALA A 418 14.36 -29.11 0.16
N PRO A 419 14.17 -30.44 0.21
CA PRO A 419 12.87 -31.06 0.52
C PRO A 419 12.27 -30.67 1.88
N GLU A 420 13.12 -30.22 2.82
CA GLU A 420 12.73 -29.73 4.13
C GLU A 420 11.99 -28.38 4.07
N PHE A 421 12.23 -27.58 3.02
CA PHE A 421 11.62 -26.26 2.83
C PHE A 421 10.65 -26.26 1.64
N ASP A 422 11.07 -26.76 0.47
CA ASP A 422 10.23 -27.00 -0.71
C ASP A 422 9.41 -25.77 -1.14
N THR A 423 10.10 -24.64 -1.30
CA THR A 423 9.50 -23.34 -1.62
C THR A 423 9.84 -22.82 -3.02
N TYR A 424 10.78 -23.48 -3.73
CA TYR A 424 11.31 -23.03 -5.02
C TYR A 424 10.22 -22.75 -6.07
N GLU A 425 9.30 -23.70 -6.30
CA GLU A 425 8.22 -23.54 -7.28
C GLU A 425 7.29 -22.36 -6.95
N THR A 426 7.06 -22.09 -5.65
CA THR A 426 6.27 -20.91 -5.25
C THR A 426 7.02 -19.61 -5.53
N ILE A 427 8.35 -19.58 -5.37
CA ILE A 427 9.16 -18.41 -5.73
C ILE A 427 9.11 -18.19 -7.25
N VAL A 428 9.26 -19.24 -8.05
CA VAL A 428 9.17 -19.18 -9.52
C VAL A 428 7.78 -18.67 -9.95
N GLU A 429 6.70 -19.23 -9.39
CA GLU A 429 5.32 -18.81 -9.65
C GLU A 429 5.12 -17.31 -9.38
N LEU A 430 5.56 -16.84 -8.21
CA LEU A 430 5.43 -15.44 -7.81
C LEU A 430 6.28 -14.51 -8.68
N ALA A 431 7.52 -14.90 -8.98
CA ALA A 431 8.42 -14.11 -9.82
C ALA A 431 7.89 -14.00 -11.26
N GLN A 432 7.45 -15.09 -11.87
CA GLN A 432 6.86 -15.09 -13.22
C GLN A 432 5.52 -14.34 -13.26
N LYS A 433 4.71 -14.39 -12.19
CA LYS A 433 3.51 -13.54 -12.07
C LYS A 433 3.88 -12.06 -12.17
N LYS A 434 4.93 -11.61 -11.47
CA LYS A 434 5.46 -10.23 -11.59
C LYS A 434 6.01 -9.92 -12.97
N ALA A 435 6.76 -10.84 -13.56
CA ALA A 435 7.29 -10.65 -14.91
C ALA A 435 6.18 -10.51 -15.96
N SER A 436 5.09 -11.26 -15.84
CA SER A 436 3.94 -11.12 -16.74
C SER A 436 3.19 -9.78 -16.62
N LEU A 437 3.35 -9.08 -15.49
CA LEU A 437 2.86 -7.69 -15.34
C LEU A 437 3.81 -6.67 -16.03
N LYS A 438 5.08 -7.04 -16.27
CA LYS A 438 6.11 -6.21 -16.93
C LYS A 438 5.90 -6.10 -18.44
N SER A 439 5.25 -7.09 -19.06
CA SER A 439 5.01 -7.13 -20.51
C SER A 439 3.64 -6.58 -20.94
N GLY A 440 2.80 -6.17 -19.99
CA GLY A 440 1.39 -5.84 -20.22
C GLY A 440 0.56 -7.09 -20.59
N VAL A 441 -0.68 -7.16 -20.11
CA VAL A 441 -1.54 -8.32 -20.43
C VAL A 441 -2.15 -8.14 -21.82
N GLU A 442 -2.10 -9.18 -22.66
CA GLU A 442 -2.96 -9.25 -23.86
C GLU A 442 -4.39 -9.56 -23.43
N VAL A 443 -5.33 -8.70 -23.82
CA VAL A 443 -6.73 -8.79 -23.39
C VAL A 443 -7.59 -9.30 -24.53
N ASP A 444 -8.40 -10.32 -24.28
CA ASP A 444 -9.46 -10.71 -25.20
C ASP A 444 -10.74 -9.94 -24.88
N VAL A 445 -11.46 -9.53 -25.91
CA VAL A 445 -12.67 -8.73 -25.80
C VAL A 445 -13.82 -9.43 -26.53
N VAL A 446 -14.94 -9.64 -25.85
CA VAL A 446 -16.21 -10.06 -26.46
C VAL A 446 -17.18 -8.89 -26.40
N ASP A 447 -17.88 -8.61 -27.50
CA ASP A 447 -18.90 -7.57 -27.55
C ASP A 447 -20.24 -8.12 -27.04
N LEU A 448 -20.76 -7.57 -25.94
CA LEU A 448 -22.07 -7.93 -25.38
C LEU A 448 -23.12 -6.83 -25.56
N ARG A 449 -22.84 -5.80 -26.35
CA ARG A 449 -23.81 -4.73 -26.64
C ARG A 449 -25.01 -5.31 -27.39
N GLY A 450 -26.22 -5.08 -26.88
CA GLY A 450 -27.45 -5.61 -27.50
C GLY A 450 -27.70 -7.12 -27.30
N GLU A 451 -26.77 -7.85 -26.67
CA GLU A 451 -26.94 -9.28 -26.41
C GLU A 451 -27.95 -9.57 -25.31
N ASP A 452 -28.61 -10.73 -25.42
CA ASP A 452 -29.68 -11.16 -24.50
C ASP A 452 -29.15 -11.64 -23.12
N LEU A 453 -30.08 -11.93 -22.21
CA LEU A 453 -29.72 -12.39 -20.86
C LEU A 453 -28.97 -13.73 -20.87
N LYS A 454 -29.35 -14.68 -21.74
CA LYS A 454 -28.71 -16.01 -21.76
C LYS A 454 -27.27 -15.92 -22.24
N THR A 455 -26.99 -15.10 -23.27
CA THR A 455 -25.64 -14.83 -23.76
C THR A 455 -24.81 -14.13 -22.67
N ARG A 456 -25.36 -13.11 -22.00
CA ARG A 456 -24.65 -12.41 -20.91
C ARG A 456 -24.31 -13.33 -19.74
N LEU A 457 -25.23 -14.21 -19.32
CA LEU A 457 -24.97 -15.19 -18.26
C LEU A 457 -23.80 -16.12 -18.62
N LEU A 458 -23.78 -16.62 -19.86
CA LEU A 458 -22.71 -17.48 -20.36
C LEU A 458 -21.36 -16.75 -20.33
N VAL A 459 -21.28 -15.59 -20.98
CA VAL A 459 -20.01 -14.87 -21.15
C VAL A 459 -19.50 -14.28 -19.83
N LEU A 460 -20.36 -13.71 -18.99
CA LEU A 460 -19.93 -13.16 -17.70
C LEU A 460 -19.50 -14.28 -16.73
N SER A 461 -20.08 -15.48 -16.83
CA SER A 461 -19.60 -16.63 -16.05
C SER A 461 -18.20 -17.08 -16.46
N LEU A 462 -17.93 -17.11 -17.77
CA LEU A 462 -16.59 -17.35 -18.30
C LEU A 462 -15.62 -16.26 -17.84
N GLN A 463 -16.02 -14.98 -17.96
CA GLN A 463 -15.24 -13.83 -17.53
C GLN A 463 -14.81 -13.92 -16.06
N GLY A 464 -15.76 -14.21 -15.17
CA GLY A 464 -15.46 -14.36 -13.75
C GLY A 464 -14.43 -15.45 -13.46
N ILE A 465 -14.48 -16.57 -14.18
CA ILE A 465 -13.50 -17.67 -14.03
C ILE A 465 -12.13 -17.27 -14.56
N VAL A 466 -12.07 -16.66 -15.75
CA VAL A 466 -10.81 -16.30 -16.41
C VAL A 466 -10.05 -15.23 -15.63
N ASN A 467 -10.75 -14.24 -15.08
CA ASN A 467 -10.12 -13.08 -14.45
C ASN A 467 -9.74 -13.25 -12.98
N ARG A 468 -9.79 -14.45 -12.40
CA ARG A 468 -9.48 -14.64 -10.97
C ARG A 468 -8.09 -14.16 -10.58
N GLU A 469 -7.11 -14.40 -11.44
CA GLU A 469 -5.71 -14.08 -11.17
C GLU A 469 -5.20 -12.82 -11.89
N LYS A 470 -5.68 -12.56 -13.11
CA LYS A 470 -5.16 -11.52 -14.00
C LYS A 470 -6.29 -10.93 -14.88
N PRO A 471 -6.20 -9.65 -15.32
CA PRO A 471 -7.21 -9.03 -16.17
C PRO A 471 -7.03 -9.47 -17.64
N GLN A 472 -7.57 -10.64 -18.03
CA GLN A 472 -7.34 -11.23 -19.36
C GLN A 472 -8.55 -11.17 -20.29
N PHE A 473 -9.77 -11.17 -19.74
CA PHE A 473 -10.99 -11.25 -20.53
C PHE A 473 -11.95 -10.11 -20.18
N TYR A 474 -12.30 -9.31 -21.18
CA TYR A 474 -13.11 -8.10 -21.03
C TYR A 474 -14.35 -8.17 -21.91
N VAL A 475 -15.42 -7.49 -21.52
CA VAL A 475 -16.62 -7.37 -22.35
C VAL A 475 -16.91 -5.92 -22.71
N LEU A 476 -17.25 -5.66 -23.97
CA LEU A 476 -17.87 -4.39 -24.31
C LEU A 476 -19.30 -4.39 -23.81
N TRP A 477 -19.68 -3.27 -23.23
CA TRP A 477 -20.97 -3.09 -22.59
C TRP A 477 -21.62 -1.83 -23.11
N GLU A 478 -22.94 -1.91 -23.29
CA GLU A 478 -23.71 -0.82 -23.86
C GLU A 478 -23.73 0.41 -22.95
N SER A 479 -23.58 1.58 -23.56
CA SER A 479 -23.94 2.86 -22.96
C SER A 479 -24.92 3.54 -23.90
N ARG A 480 -26.01 4.09 -23.37
CA ARG A 480 -26.96 4.87 -24.17
C ARG A 480 -26.61 6.36 -24.22
N ARG A 481 -25.52 6.76 -23.57
CA ARG A 481 -25.25 8.14 -23.16
C ARG A 481 -23.92 8.65 -23.68
N VAL A 482 -22.90 7.81 -23.57
CA VAL A 482 -21.54 8.17 -23.93
C VAL A 482 -21.10 7.33 -25.13
N GLU A 483 -20.60 8.01 -26.17
CA GLU A 483 -19.97 7.41 -27.34
C GLU A 483 -18.55 7.97 -27.51
N PRO A 484 -17.49 7.14 -27.65
CA PRO A 484 -17.48 5.69 -27.41
C PRO A 484 -17.97 5.33 -26.01
N THR A 485 -18.49 4.10 -25.83
CA THR A 485 -19.08 3.64 -24.56
C THR A 485 -18.09 3.71 -23.42
N ALA A 486 -18.59 3.73 -22.17
CA ALA A 486 -17.73 3.71 -21.00
C ALA A 486 -16.76 2.50 -21.01
N SER A 487 -17.25 1.33 -21.43
CA SER A 487 -16.43 0.12 -21.52
C SER A 487 -15.25 0.25 -22.50
N GLU A 488 -15.45 0.93 -23.64
CA GLU A 488 -14.40 1.21 -24.63
C GLU A 488 -13.39 2.22 -24.08
N ARG A 489 -13.86 3.29 -23.43
CA ARG A 489 -12.99 4.32 -22.83
C ARG A 489 -12.05 3.75 -21.76
N TRP A 490 -12.51 2.79 -20.96
CA TRP A 490 -11.64 2.15 -19.96
C TRP A 490 -10.55 1.29 -20.58
N LEU A 491 -10.84 0.56 -21.66
CA LEU A 491 -9.81 -0.20 -22.39
C LEU A 491 -8.71 0.73 -22.91
N GLU A 492 -9.10 1.84 -23.54
CA GLU A 492 -8.14 2.81 -24.06
C GLU A 492 -7.31 3.45 -22.95
N TYR A 493 -7.94 3.85 -21.83
CA TYR A 493 -7.21 4.38 -20.68
C TYR A 493 -6.21 3.36 -20.10
N TYR A 494 -6.61 2.10 -19.95
CA TYR A 494 -5.71 1.06 -19.45
C TYR A 494 -4.55 0.75 -20.41
N LYS A 495 -4.79 0.87 -21.72
CA LYS A 495 -3.77 0.74 -22.76
C LYS A 495 -2.78 1.91 -22.70
N GLU A 496 -3.27 3.14 -22.58
CA GLU A 496 -2.45 4.34 -22.41
C GLU A 496 -1.53 4.24 -21.18
N LYS A 497 -2.03 3.65 -20.08
CA LYS A 497 -1.23 3.39 -18.87
C LYS A 497 -0.20 2.27 -19.01
N GLY A 498 -0.22 1.51 -20.10
CA GLY A 498 0.63 0.34 -20.29
C GLY A 498 0.28 -0.83 -19.36
N TRP A 499 -0.89 -0.79 -18.70
CA TRP A 499 -1.36 -1.89 -17.85
C TRP A 499 -1.86 -3.07 -18.67
N ILE A 500 -2.39 -2.77 -19.85
CA ILE A 500 -2.68 -3.74 -20.90
C ILE A 500 -1.82 -3.38 -22.12
N LYS A 501 -1.28 -4.40 -22.78
CA LYS A 501 -0.40 -4.19 -23.94
C LYS A 501 -1.20 -3.90 -25.20
N GLU A 502 -2.12 -4.81 -25.49
CA GLU A 502 -3.03 -4.79 -26.62
C GLU A 502 -4.31 -5.53 -26.25
N TYR A 503 -5.39 -5.26 -26.97
CA TYR A 503 -6.62 -6.02 -26.85
C TYR A 503 -7.10 -6.50 -28.23
N LYS A 504 -7.77 -7.65 -28.26
CA LYS A 504 -8.30 -8.26 -29.48
C LYS A 504 -9.74 -8.69 -29.33
N PHE A 505 -10.54 -8.43 -30.36
CA PHE A 505 -11.91 -8.93 -30.44
C PHE A 505 -11.91 -10.41 -30.81
N ILE A 506 -12.69 -11.20 -30.07
CA ILE A 506 -12.88 -12.64 -30.33
C ILE A 506 -14.36 -13.00 -30.22
N SER A 507 -14.75 -14.10 -30.86
CA SER A 507 -16.10 -14.67 -30.71
C SER A 507 -16.27 -15.40 -29.38
N ILE A 508 -17.51 -15.75 -29.02
CA ILE A 508 -17.81 -16.54 -27.81
C ILE A 508 -17.19 -17.93 -27.91
N GLU A 509 -17.26 -18.57 -29.08
CA GLU A 509 -16.67 -19.87 -29.38
C GLU A 509 -15.14 -19.83 -29.28
N GLU A 510 -14.50 -18.80 -29.85
CA GLU A 510 -13.06 -18.59 -29.71
C GLU A 510 -12.66 -18.41 -28.23
N ALA A 511 -13.45 -17.68 -27.46
CA ALA A 511 -13.24 -17.50 -26.03
C ALA A 511 -13.37 -18.82 -25.27
N LEU A 512 -14.41 -19.61 -25.55
CA LEU A 512 -14.64 -20.91 -24.92
C LEU A 512 -13.50 -21.88 -25.21
N GLU A 513 -13.03 -21.95 -26.46
CA GLU A 513 -11.92 -22.84 -26.84
C GLU A 513 -10.60 -22.38 -26.19
N LYS A 514 -10.28 -21.08 -26.26
CA LYS A 514 -9.05 -20.53 -25.67
C LYS A 514 -8.98 -20.75 -24.16
N TYR A 515 -10.11 -20.59 -23.46
CA TYR A 515 -10.17 -20.63 -22.01
C TYR A 515 -10.66 -21.95 -21.43
N LYS A 516 -10.92 -22.95 -22.27
CA LYS A 516 -11.39 -24.30 -21.88
C LYS A 516 -10.61 -24.93 -20.73
N ARG A 517 -9.29 -24.70 -20.66
CA ARG A 517 -8.43 -25.23 -19.58
C ARG A 517 -8.82 -24.76 -18.18
N TYR A 518 -9.50 -23.62 -18.06
CA TYR A 518 -9.99 -23.09 -16.79
C TYR A 518 -11.37 -23.64 -16.41
N LEU A 519 -12.06 -24.31 -17.33
CA LEU A 519 -13.43 -24.77 -17.18
C LEU A 519 -13.47 -26.25 -16.81
N LYS A 520 -14.32 -26.61 -15.85
CA LYS A 520 -14.57 -28.02 -15.45
C LYS A 520 -15.92 -28.57 -15.93
N GLY A 521 -16.69 -27.75 -16.64
CA GLY A 521 -17.95 -28.14 -17.26
C GLY A 521 -18.97 -27.02 -17.26
N VAL A 522 -20.23 -27.41 -17.32
CA VAL A 522 -21.39 -26.52 -17.48
C VAL A 522 -22.40 -26.77 -16.36
N VAL A 523 -23.06 -25.69 -15.91
CA VAL A 523 -24.30 -25.76 -15.15
C VAL A 523 -25.44 -25.19 -15.99
N ILE A 524 -26.47 -26.01 -16.24
CA ILE A 524 -27.68 -25.61 -16.94
C ILE A 524 -28.71 -25.16 -15.91
N TYR A 525 -29.13 -23.89 -15.99
CA TYR A 525 -30.22 -23.37 -15.17
C TYR A 525 -31.59 -23.74 -15.76
N ASP A 526 -32.64 -23.62 -14.96
CA ASP A 526 -34.03 -23.85 -15.38
C ASP A 526 -34.68 -22.54 -15.86
N PRO A 527 -34.98 -22.38 -17.16
CA PRO A 527 -35.65 -21.19 -17.67
C PRO A 527 -37.07 -21.03 -17.11
N GLU A 528 -37.75 -22.13 -16.76
CA GLU A 528 -39.10 -22.11 -16.18
C GLU A 528 -39.08 -21.75 -14.67
N LEU A 529 -37.90 -21.80 -14.04
CA LEU A 529 -37.68 -21.35 -12.67
C LEU A 529 -36.40 -20.49 -12.59
N PRO A 530 -36.47 -19.19 -12.98
CA PRO A 530 -35.30 -18.30 -13.05
C PRO A 530 -34.50 -18.17 -11.75
N ALA A 531 -35.10 -18.45 -10.60
CA ALA A 531 -34.42 -18.53 -9.30
C ALA A 531 -33.21 -19.50 -9.30
N THR A 532 -33.21 -20.51 -10.17
CA THR A 532 -32.10 -21.45 -10.32
C THR A 532 -30.84 -20.79 -10.92
N ILE A 533 -30.94 -19.60 -11.53
CA ILE A 533 -29.78 -18.84 -12.02
C ILE A 533 -28.84 -18.49 -10.86
N ASN A 534 -29.37 -18.08 -9.69
CA ASN A 534 -28.54 -17.76 -8.52
C ASN A 534 -27.74 -18.97 -8.00
N LEU A 535 -28.39 -20.14 -8.01
CA LEU A 535 -27.75 -21.41 -7.71
C LEU A 535 -26.67 -21.74 -8.76
N ALA A 536 -26.97 -21.58 -10.04
CA ALA A 536 -26.02 -21.79 -11.13
C ALA A 536 -24.79 -20.87 -11.02
N VAL A 537 -24.98 -19.57 -10.75
CA VAL A 537 -23.89 -18.60 -10.52
C VAL A 537 -23.01 -19.02 -9.34
N SER A 538 -23.60 -19.51 -8.25
CA SER A 538 -22.86 -19.96 -7.07
C SER A 538 -22.05 -21.23 -7.36
N LEU A 539 -22.65 -22.20 -8.08
CA LEU A 539 -21.97 -23.42 -8.53
C LEU A 539 -20.84 -23.11 -9.51
N ALA A 540 -21.04 -22.16 -10.43
CA ALA A 540 -20.04 -21.67 -11.36
C ALA A 540 -18.81 -21.11 -10.64
N GLY A 541 -19.03 -20.29 -9.61
CA GLY A 541 -17.96 -19.76 -8.76
C GLY A 541 -17.17 -20.85 -8.04
N ILE A 542 -17.82 -21.86 -7.47
CA ILE A 542 -17.15 -22.91 -6.67
C ILE A 542 -16.43 -23.95 -7.55
N TYR A 543 -17.08 -24.36 -8.65
CA TYR A 543 -16.66 -25.54 -9.42
C TYR A 543 -16.10 -25.21 -10.80
N ASP A 544 -15.88 -23.93 -11.12
CA ASP A 544 -15.29 -23.48 -12.39
C ASP A 544 -16.16 -23.89 -13.58
N LEU A 545 -17.47 -23.65 -13.46
CA LEU A 545 -18.47 -24.03 -14.46
C LEU A 545 -18.99 -22.80 -15.18
N VAL A 546 -19.25 -22.91 -16.49
CA VAL A 546 -20.01 -21.87 -17.19
C VAL A 546 -21.51 -22.03 -16.97
N VAL A 547 -22.22 -20.93 -16.78
CA VAL A 547 -23.68 -20.89 -16.64
C VAL A 547 -24.30 -20.84 -18.03
N ALA A 548 -25.18 -21.78 -18.36
CA ALA A 548 -25.74 -21.83 -19.70
C ALA A 548 -27.25 -22.07 -19.72
N HIS A 549 -27.91 -21.44 -20.70
CA HIS A 549 -29.27 -21.78 -21.09
C HIS A 549 -29.26 -23.13 -21.84
N PRO A 550 -30.32 -23.95 -21.76
CA PRO A 550 -30.41 -25.23 -22.46
C PRO A 550 -30.10 -25.16 -23.96
N ASP A 551 -30.47 -24.07 -24.63
CA ASP A 551 -30.19 -23.83 -26.06
C ASP A 551 -28.69 -23.89 -26.43
N PHE A 552 -27.78 -23.59 -25.50
CA PHE A 552 -26.34 -23.62 -25.76
C PHE A 552 -25.72 -25.02 -25.62
N THR A 553 -26.49 -26.03 -25.19
CA THR A 553 -25.98 -27.39 -24.96
C THR A 553 -25.26 -27.99 -26.17
N PRO A 554 -25.79 -27.88 -27.41
CA PRO A 554 -25.09 -28.40 -28.59
C PRO A 554 -23.72 -27.75 -28.81
N MET A 555 -23.67 -26.41 -28.76
CA MET A 555 -22.43 -25.65 -28.93
C MET A 555 -21.40 -25.98 -27.83
N LEU A 556 -21.84 -26.10 -26.58
CA LEU A 556 -20.94 -26.42 -25.47
C LEU A 556 -20.40 -27.86 -25.56
N ALA A 557 -21.22 -28.80 -26.06
CA ALA A 557 -20.81 -30.18 -26.29
C ALA A 557 -19.75 -30.28 -27.41
N GLU A 558 -19.88 -29.49 -28.49
CA GLU A 558 -18.86 -29.40 -29.55
C GLU A 558 -17.51 -28.91 -29.02
N HIS A 559 -17.53 -28.01 -28.02
CA HIS A 559 -16.34 -27.56 -27.30
C HIS A 559 -15.90 -28.53 -26.20
N GLY A 560 -16.49 -29.72 -26.09
CA GLY A 560 -16.13 -30.75 -25.11
C GLY A 560 -16.41 -30.38 -23.65
N LEU A 561 -17.35 -29.46 -23.40
CA LEU A 561 -17.77 -29.06 -22.06
C LEU A 561 -18.95 -29.93 -21.60
N GLU A 562 -18.70 -30.74 -20.58
CA GLU A 562 -19.71 -31.65 -20.02
C GLU A 562 -20.68 -30.90 -19.09
N VAL A 563 -21.99 -31.20 -19.20
CA VAL A 563 -22.99 -30.74 -18.24
C VAL A 563 -22.80 -31.47 -16.91
N LYS A 564 -22.31 -30.75 -15.89
CA LYS A 564 -22.09 -31.28 -14.54
C LYS A 564 -23.33 -31.17 -13.66
N TYR A 565 -24.11 -30.12 -13.87
CA TYR A 565 -25.35 -29.87 -13.14
C TYR A 565 -26.44 -29.44 -14.12
N ASP A 566 -27.57 -30.12 -14.07
CA ASP A 566 -28.79 -29.74 -14.80
C ASP A 566 -29.89 -29.47 -13.77
N LEU A 567 -30.26 -28.20 -13.63
CA LEU A 567 -31.18 -27.72 -12.60
C LEU A 567 -32.65 -27.76 -13.04
N ARG A 568 -32.94 -28.15 -14.29
CA ARG A 568 -34.31 -28.21 -14.82
C ARG A 568 -35.18 -29.19 -14.06
N GLY A 569 -36.35 -28.72 -13.63
CA GLY A 569 -37.34 -29.52 -12.90
C GLY A 569 -36.83 -30.08 -11.57
N LYS A 570 -35.73 -29.56 -11.01
CA LYS A 570 -35.15 -30.03 -9.74
C LYS A 570 -35.83 -29.46 -8.51
N PHE A 571 -36.48 -28.32 -8.65
CA PHE A 571 -37.12 -27.60 -7.55
C PHE A 571 -38.54 -27.20 -7.94
N ARG A 572 -39.44 -27.24 -6.97
CA ARG A 572 -40.84 -26.84 -7.12
C ARG A 572 -40.99 -25.33 -7.21
N ASP A 573 -40.22 -24.61 -6.39
CA ASP A 573 -40.34 -23.16 -6.25
C ASP A 573 -39.00 -22.51 -5.86
N ARG A 574 -38.99 -21.18 -5.89
CA ARG A 574 -37.82 -20.36 -5.56
C ARG A 574 -37.31 -20.60 -4.14
N ILE A 575 -38.20 -20.82 -3.16
CA ILE A 575 -37.81 -20.96 -1.76
C ILE A 575 -37.10 -22.30 -1.56
N GLU A 576 -37.60 -23.37 -2.16
CA GLU A 576 -36.95 -24.68 -2.13
C GLU A 576 -35.54 -24.62 -2.74
N ALA A 577 -35.38 -23.97 -3.90
CA ALA A 577 -34.08 -23.83 -4.54
C ALA A 577 -33.05 -23.10 -3.65
N HIS A 578 -33.45 -22.02 -2.97
CA HIS A 578 -32.56 -21.27 -2.08
C HIS A 578 -32.29 -22.02 -0.77
N LYS A 579 -33.27 -22.69 -0.16
CA LYS A 579 -32.99 -23.53 1.02
C LYS A 579 -32.00 -24.64 0.69
N TRP A 580 -32.16 -25.29 -0.46
CA TRP A 580 -31.21 -26.30 -0.92
C TRP A 580 -29.82 -25.70 -1.16
N GLN A 581 -29.73 -24.52 -1.79
CA GLN A 581 -28.46 -23.80 -1.98
C GLN A 581 -27.79 -23.47 -0.63
N LEU A 582 -28.55 -22.96 0.35
CA LEU A 582 -28.06 -22.61 1.68
C LEU A 582 -27.45 -23.80 2.41
N GLU A 583 -28.04 -24.99 2.25
CA GLU A 583 -27.57 -26.22 2.89
C GLU A 583 -26.40 -26.88 2.15
N ASN A 584 -26.44 -26.91 0.81
CA ASN A 584 -25.57 -27.79 0.02
C ASN A 584 -24.44 -27.06 -0.72
N VAL A 585 -24.61 -25.77 -1.02
CA VAL A 585 -23.67 -24.99 -1.85
C VAL A 585 -23.03 -23.87 -1.05
N PHE A 586 -23.84 -23.11 -0.32
CA PHE A 586 -23.40 -21.96 0.45
C PHE A 586 -22.25 -22.28 1.42
N PRO A 587 -22.15 -23.45 2.11
CA PRO A 587 -21.01 -23.76 2.98
C PRO A 587 -19.63 -23.67 2.31
N TYR A 588 -19.57 -23.82 0.98
CA TYR A 588 -18.33 -23.74 0.20
C TYR A 588 -18.10 -22.35 -0.43
N CYS A 589 -19.08 -21.46 -0.38
CA CYS A 589 -18.94 -20.09 -0.87
C CYS A 589 -18.07 -19.23 0.06
N ASN A 590 -17.44 -18.22 -0.53
CA ASN A 590 -16.78 -17.13 0.18
C ASN A 590 -17.73 -16.46 1.19
N LYS A 591 -17.25 -16.24 2.41
CA LYS A 591 -18.02 -15.64 3.54
C LYS A 591 -17.80 -14.15 3.72
N SER A 592 -16.95 -13.52 2.91
CA SER A 592 -16.69 -12.09 2.90
C SER A 592 -17.47 -11.32 1.82
N LEU A 593 -18.16 -12.02 0.91
CA LEU A 593 -18.96 -11.42 -0.17
C LEU A 593 -20.22 -12.26 -0.46
N ILE A 594 -21.37 -11.60 -0.54
CA ILE A 594 -22.65 -12.18 -0.99
C ILE A 594 -23.32 -11.23 -1.97
N ASN A 595 -23.98 -11.78 -2.98
CA ASN A 595 -24.64 -11.02 -4.01
C ASN A 595 -26.17 -11.14 -3.94
N LEU A 596 -26.87 -10.00 -3.90
CA LEU A 596 -28.29 -9.92 -4.20
C LEU A 596 -28.49 -9.70 -5.71
N PHE A 597 -28.93 -10.75 -6.40
CA PHE A 597 -29.27 -10.72 -7.83
C PHE A 597 -30.72 -11.17 -8.02
N PRO A 598 -31.68 -10.22 -8.05
CA PRO A 598 -33.09 -10.52 -8.24
C PRO A 598 -33.37 -11.20 -9.59
N THR A 599 -33.94 -12.39 -9.55
CA THR A 599 -34.32 -13.19 -10.72
C THR A 599 -35.76 -12.94 -11.16
N VAL A 600 -36.12 -11.66 -11.25
CA VAL A 600 -37.44 -11.19 -11.70
C VAL A 600 -37.37 -10.82 -13.18
N GLU A 601 -38.35 -11.27 -13.97
CA GLU A 601 -38.46 -10.94 -15.40
C GLU A 601 -38.44 -9.42 -15.61
N GLY A 602 -37.74 -8.96 -16.65
CA GLY A 602 -37.54 -7.53 -16.94
C GLY A 602 -36.53 -6.82 -16.03
N VAL A 603 -36.18 -7.37 -14.86
CA VAL A 603 -35.19 -6.79 -13.93
C VAL A 603 -33.80 -7.41 -14.11
N MET A 604 -33.75 -8.74 -14.38
CA MET A 604 -32.49 -9.50 -14.44
C MET A 604 -31.45 -8.89 -15.37
N ILE A 605 -31.87 -8.42 -16.55
CA ILE A 605 -30.97 -7.83 -17.55
C ILE A 605 -30.20 -6.61 -17.01
N TYR A 606 -30.78 -5.89 -16.04
CA TYR A 606 -30.19 -4.72 -15.39
C TYR A 606 -29.42 -5.04 -14.10
N ARG A 607 -29.36 -6.32 -13.70
CA ARG A 607 -28.68 -6.77 -12.48
C ARG A 607 -27.56 -7.78 -12.77
N VAL A 608 -27.57 -8.38 -13.95
CA VAL A 608 -26.61 -9.42 -14.36
C VAL A 608 -25.16 -8.91 -14.49
N SER A 609 -24.95 -7.61 -14.69
CA SER A 609 -23.64 -7.05 -15.04
C SER A 609 -22.51 -7.32 -14.04
N ILE A 610 -22.82 -7.55 -12.76
CA ILE A 610 -21.82 -7.73 -11.69
C ILE A 610 -21.47 -9.19 -11.40
N ILE A 611 -22.14 -10.17 -12.05
CA ILE A 611 -21.97 -11.59 -11.69
C ILE A 611 -20.57 -12.12 -12.00
N ASP A 612 -19.85 -11.50 -12.94
CA ASP A 612 -18.46 -11.84 -13.24
C ASP A 612 -17.60 -11.71 -11.98
N TYR A 613 -17.76 -10.62 -11.23
CA TYR A 613 -17.05 -10.40 -9.96
C TYR A 613 -17.49 -11.38 -8.87
N VAL A 614 -18.77 -11.73 -8.83
CA VAL A 614 -19.31 -12.71 -7.87
C VAL A 614 -18.71 -14.09 -8.10
N ILE A 615 -18.62 -14.52 -9.36
CA ILE A 615 -18.03 -15.80 -9.77
C ILE A 615 -16.52 -15.80 -9.55
N ALA A 616 -15.84 -14.69 -9.87
CA ALA A 616 -14.40 -14.55 -9.63
C ALA A 616 -14.03 -14.73 -8.16
N ASN A 617 -14.88 -14.23 -7.26
CA ASN A 617 -14.67 -14.29 -5.81
C ASN A 617 -15.31 -15.50 -5.13
N ARG A 618 -15.86 -16.45 -5.90
CA ARG A 618 -16.56 -17.65 -5.39
C ARG A 618 -17.66 -17.32 -4.38
N ALA A 619 -18.32 -16.19 -4.58
CA ALA A 619 -19.37 -15.70 -3.69
C ALA A 619 -20.71 -16.37 -3.98
N CYS A 620 -21.58 -16.38 -2.97
CA CYS A 620 -22.95 -16.84 -3.14
C CYS A 620 -23.79 -15.75 -3.81
N SER A 621 -24.62 -16.12 -4.77
CA SER A 621 -25.66 -15.26 -5.34
C SER A 621 -27.03 -15.71 -4.83
N ILE A 622 -27.90 -14.76 -4.45
CA ILE A 622 -29.26 -15.01 -3.97
C ILE A 622 -30.26 -14.11 -4.71
N GLY A 623 -31.42 -14.66 -5.06
CA GLY A 623 -32.51 -14.01 -5.79
C GLY A 623 -33.80 -13.93 -4.98
N LEU A 624 -33.69 -13.60 -3.70
CA LEU A 624 -34.79 -13.51 -2.75
C LEU A 624 -35.36 -12.08 -2.69
N ASN A 625 -36.67 -11.95 -2.46
CA ASN A 625 -37.34 -10.66 -2.29
C ASN A 625 -37.03 -10.10 -0.90
N VAL A 626 -36.46 -8.90 -0.85
CA VAL A 626 -35.91 -8.31 0.39
C VAL A 626 -36.92 -8.28 1.54
N LYS A 627 -38.20 -8.04 1.25
CA LYS A 627 -39.24 -7.92 2.27
C LYS A 627 -39.98 -9.23 2.55
N ARG A 628 -40.38 -9.96 1.50
CA ARG A 628 -41.15 -11.21 1.65
C ARG A 628 -40.31 -12.35 2.19
N ASP A 629 -39.03 -12.38 1.84
CA ASP A 629 -38.11 -13.45 2.17
C ASP A 629 -37.03 -12.99 3.16
N GLU A 630 -37.26 -11.90 3.90
CA GLU A 630 -36.33 -11.28 4.87
C GLU A 630 -35.72 -12.32 5.82
N ALA A 631 -36.55 -13.22 6.35
CA ALA A 631 -36.11 -14.27 7.28
C ALA A 631 -35.06 -15.20 6.64
N LEU A 632 -35.30 -15.66 5.41
CA LEU A 632 -34.38 -16.55 4.71
C LEU A 632 -33.10 -15.82 4.32
N ILE A 633 -33.19 -14.56 3.89
CA ILE A 633 -31.99 -13.72 3.65
C ILE A 633 -31.17 -13.59 4.95
N GLY A 634 -31.84 -13.40 6.08
CA GLY A 634 -31.23 -13.39 7.40
C GLY A 634 -30.43 -14.65 7.70
N GLU A 635 -30.96 -15.83 7.37
CA GLU A 635 -30.24 -17.11 7.55
C GLU A 635 -28.92 -17.19 6.77
N TYR A 636 -28.84 -16.57 5.58
CA TYR A 636 -27.56 -16.42 4.86
C TYR A 636 -26.65 -15.42 5.57
N TYR A 637 -27.17 -14.25 5.93
CA TYR A 637 -26.38 -13.16 6.50
C TYR A 637 -25.81 -13.49 7.89
N GLU A 638 -26.52 -14.27 8.72
CA GLU A 638 -26.00 -14.77 10.00
C GLU A 638 -24.74 -15.63 9.87
N LYS A 639 -24.55 -16.25 8.70
CA LYS A 639 -23.44 -17.14 8.39
C LYS A 639 -22.34 -16.46 7.58
N MET A 640 -22.44 -15.15 7.34
CA MET A 640 -21.41 -14.34 6.70
C MET A 640 -20.41 -13.83 7.73
N ASP A 641 -19.20 -13.51 7.29
CA ASP A 641 -18.20 -12.86 8.13
C ASP A 641 -18.67 -11.47 8.54
N LYS A 642 -18.24 -11.03 9.73
CA LYS A 642 -18.43 -9.65 10.18
C LYS A 642 -17.83 -8.69 9.15
N PHE A 643 -18.59 -7.66 8.76
CA PHE A 643 -18.23 -6.69 7.70
C PHE A 643 -18.15 -7.28 6.28
N ALA A 644 -18.70 -8.47 6.04
CA ALA A 644 -18.84 -8.97 4.68
C ALA A 644 -19.63 -7.99 3.80
N ILE A 645 -19.31 -7.98 2.51
CA ILE A 645 -19.94 -7.11 1.53
C ILE A 645 -21.21 -7.79 1.00
N ALA A 646 -22.34 -7.07 1.10
CA ALA A 646 -23.55 -7.37 0.35
C ALA A 646 -23.53 -6.53 -0.94
N LEU A 647 -23.41 -7.20 -2.10
CA LEU A 647 -23.21 -6.58 -3.40
C LEU A 647 -24.44 -6.76 -4.30
N GLY A 648 -24.84 -5.71 -5.02
CA GLY A 648 -25.93 -5.78 -6.01
C GLY A 648 -26.99 -4.73 -5.75
N TYR A 649 -28.24 -5.04 -6.09
CA TYR A 649 -29.35 -4.11 -5.90
C TYR A 649 -30.69 -4.87 -5.90
N PRO A 650 -31.68 -4.43 -5.11
CA PRO A 650 -32.97 -5.11 -5.03
C PRO A 650 -33.78 -5.02 -6.33
N GLU A 651 -34.89 -5.75 -6.33
CA GLU A 651 -35.83 -5.85 -7.43
C GLU A 651 -36.49 -4.50 -7.77
N ASP A 652 -36.63 -3.62 -6.79
CA ASP A 652 -37.25 -2.29 -6.93
C ASP A 652 -36.49 -1.27 -6.07
N ALA A 653 -36.38 -0.03 -6.56
CA ALA A 653 -35.72 1.07 -5.85
C ALA A 653 -36.35 1.38 -4.49
N VAL A 654 -37.68 1.17 -4.32
CA VAL A 654 -38.35 1.35 -3.01
C VAL A 654 -37.81 0.42 -1.93
N LEU A 655 -37.15 -0.68 -2.32
CA LEU A 655 -36.58 -1.68 -1.41
C LEU A 655 -35.11 -1.44 -1.10
N GLU A 656 -34.46 -0.43 -1.69
CA GLU A 656 -33.06 -0.11 -1.40
C GLU A 656 -32.87 0.21 0.09
N ARG A 657 -33.71 1.08 0.66
CA ARG A 657 -33.66 1.43 2.08
C ARG A 657 -33.90 0.20 2.99
N PRO A 658 -35.00 -0.58 2.81
CA PRO A 658 -35.18 -1.86 3.51
C PRO A 658 -34.00 -2.82 3.41
N TRP A 659 -33.35 -2.91 2.25
CA TRP A 659 -32.22 -3.82 2.07
C TRP A 659 -30.98 -3.37 2.84
N VAL A 660 -30.67 -2.07 2.81
CA VAL A 660 -29.57 -1.49 3.61
C VAL A 660 -29.83 -1.67 5.11
N GLU A 661 -31.08 -1.53 5.55
CA GLU A 661 -31.47 -1.79 6.94
C GLU A 661 -31.26 -3.26 7.32
N LEU A 662 -31.68 -4.19 6.46
CA LEU A 662 -31.48 -5.62 6.69
C LEU A 662 -30.00 -5.99 6.77
N THR A 663 -29.17 -5.55 5.81
CA THR A 663 -27.73 -5.84 5.82
C THR A 663 -27.04 -5.25 7.06
N SER A 664 -27.44 -4.05 7.48
CA SER A 664 -26.86 -3.37 8.63
C SER A 664 -27.14 -4.08 9.95
N LYS A 665 -28.34 -4.63 10.15
CA LYS A 665 -28.71 -5.41 11.34
C LYS A 665 -27.80 -6.62 11.56
N TYR A 666 -27.34 -7.23 10.46
CA TYR A 666 -26.44 -8.37 10.49
C TYR A 666 -24.94 -7.98 10.47
N GLY A 667 -24.62 -6.69 10.42
CA GLY A 667 -23.24 -6.20 10.44
C GLY A 667 -22.51 -6.31 9.09
N LEU A 668 -23.25 -6.34 7.97
CA LEU A 668 -22.71 -6.37 6.61
C LEU A 668 -22.62 -4.96 6.00
N LEU A 669 -21.73 -4.79 5.03
CA LEU A 669 -21.50 -3.54 4.31
C LEU A 669 -22.20 -3.58 2.97
N ASN A 670 -23.07 -2.63 2.67
CA ASN A 670 -23.82 -2.64 1.41
C ASN A 670 -23.06 -1.88 0.31
N VAL A 671 -22.89 -2.50 -0.86
CA VAL A 671 -22.28 -1.90 -2.06
C VAL A 671 -23.23 -2.08 -3.23
N LEU A 672 -23.72 -0.95 -3.75
CA LEU A 672 -24.78 -0.96 -4.76
C LEU A 672 -24.20 -1.12 -6.17
N ALA A 673 -24.75 -2.07 -6.93
CA ALA A 673 -24.38 -2.37 -8.31
C ALA A 673 -25.60 -2.71 -9.17
N THR A 674 -25.74 -2.06 -10.33
CA THR A 674 -26.81 -2.31 -11.32
C THR A 674 -26.24 -2.31 -12.74
N ALA A 675 -27.06 -1.99 -13.76
CA ALA A 675 -26.80 -2.21 -15.18
C ALA A 675 -25.51 -1.57 -15.74
N LEU A 676 -24.96 -0.57 -15.05
CA LEU A 676 -23.73 0.12 -15.44
C LEU A 676 -22.55 -0.37 -14.60
N SER A 677 -22.54 -1.64 -14.19
CA SER A 677 -21.43 -2.22 -13.44
C SER A 677 -20.87 -3.53 -14.04
N PRO A 678 -20.49 -3.57 -15.33
CA PRO A 678 -19.77 -4.70 -15.93
C PRO A 678 -18.28 -4.72 -15.59
N ASN A 679 -17.61 -5.84 -15.89
CA ASN A 679 -16.16 -6.01 -15.91
C ASN A 679 -15.43 -5.88 -14.56
N PHE A 680 -16.10 -6.03 -13.42
CA PHE A 680 -15.44 -5.84 -12.13
C PHE A 680 -14.45 -6.97 -11.77
N SER A 681 -14.64 -8.18 -12.30
CA SER A 681 -13.62 -9.23 -12.24
C SER A 681 -12.32 -8.80 -12.92
N PHE A 682 -12.41 -7.98 -13.98
CA PHE A 682 -11.26 -7.42 -14.70
C PHE A 682 -10.70 -6.18 -14.00
N HIS A 683 -11.54 -5.18 -13.72
CA HIS A 683 -11.13 -3.91 -13.13
C HIS A 683 -10.41 -4.08 -11.79
N SER A 684 -10.82 -5.06 -10.98
CA SER A 684 -10.20 -5.34 -9.67
C SER A 684 -8.77 -5.90 -9.76
N LYS A 685 -8.36 -6.36 -10.95
CA LYS A 685 -7.04 -6.95 -11.21
C LYS A 685 -6.10 -6.02 -11.97
N ILE A 686 -6.55 -4.82 -12.33
CA ILE A 686 -5.71 -3.81 -12.96
C ILE A 686 -4.66 -3.32 -11.94
N PRO A 687 -3.36 -3.26 -12.31
CA PRO A 687 -2.26 -2.92 -11.41
C PRO A 687 -2.14 -1.40 -11.17
N ALA A 688 -3.25 -0.75 -10.83
CA ALA A 688 -3.31 0.68 -10.55
C ALA A 688 -2.86 1.03 -9.12
N LYS A 689 -2.59 2.32 -8.89
CA LYS A 689 -2.38 2.86 -7.54
C LYS A 689 -3.61 2.57 -6.68
N ARG A 690 -3.42 2.43 -5.37
CA ARG A 690 -4.50 2.19 -4.38
C ARG A 690 -4.57 3.26 -3.28
N LYS A 691 -3.73 4.29 -3.38
CA LYS A 691 -3.72 5.49 -2.56
C LYS A 691 -3.71 6.71 -3.48
N TYR A 692 -4.54 7.69 -3.17
CA TYR A 692 -4.81 8.87 -3.96
C TYR A 692 -4.86 10.08 -3.05
N GLU A 693 -4.42 11.23 -3.57
CA GLU A 693 -4.36 12.48 -2.82
C GLU A 693 -5.18 13.54 -3.55
N GLN A 694 -5.88 14.39 -2.80
CA GLN A 694 -6.52 15.59 -3.31
C GLN A 694 -6.15 16.78 -2.42
N ASP A 695 -6.31 17.99 -2.96
CA ASP A 695 -6.08 19.21 -2.23
C ASP A 695 -7.25 19.55 -1.29
N HIS A 696 -6.92 20.21 -0.18
CA HIS A 696 -7.86 20.57 0.87
C HIS A 696 -7.71 22.05 1.25
N LYS A 697 -8.82 22.74 1.45
CA LYS A 697 -8.87 24.14 1.87
C LYS A 697 -9.73 24.29 3.11
N PHE A 698 -9.08 24.17 4.28
CA PHE A 698 -9.73 24.35 5.59
C PHE A 698 -9.41 25.69 6.26
N GLU A 699 -8.63 26.54 5.58
CA GLU A 699 -8.35 27.91 6.00
C GLU A 699 -8.97 28.86 4.97
N ILE A 700 -9.98 29.61 5.39
CA ILE A 700 -10.63 30.62 4.56
C ILE A 700 -10.79 31.92 5.35
N THR A 701 -11.27 32.98 4.68
CA THR A 701 -11.76 34.19 5.34
C THR A 701 -13.26 34.28 5.12
N LEU A 702 -14.02 34.23 6.20
CA LEU A 702 -15.46 34.31 6.21
C LEU A 702 -15.93 35.77 6.16
N ASP A 703 -16.87 36.05 5.28
CA ASP A 703 -17.69 37.26 5.29
C ASP A 703 -19.06 36.90 5.92
N PRO A 704 -19.38 37.44 7.12
CA PRO A 704 -20.57 37.05 7.87
C PRO A 704 -21.88 37.52 7.22
N ASP A 705 -21.84 38.35 6.18
CA ASP A 705 -23.03 38.85 5.50
C ASP A 705 -23.41 38.02 4.25
N LYS A 706 -22.65 36.96 3.94
CA LYS A 706 -22.79 36.18 2.69
C LYS A 706 -23.59 34.88 2.83
N ILE A 707 -24.00 34.36 1.69
CA ILE A 707 -24.65 33.05 1.49
C ILE A 707 -23.63 32.14 0.80
N TYR A 708 -23.14 31.13 1.49
CA TYR A 708 -22.19 30.15 0.95
C TYR A 708 -22.94 28.93 0.41
N VAL A 709 -22.66 28.57 -0.83
CA VAL A 709 -23.32 27.46 -1.53
C VAL A 709 -22.28 26.48 -2.07
N ALA A 710 -22.45 25.20 -1.76
CA ALA A 710 -21.70 24.10 -2.38
C ALA A 710 -22.64 23.15 -3.13
N PHE A 711 -22.29 22.79 -4.36
CA PHE A 711 -22.98 21.73 -5.09
C PHE A 711 -22.39 20.37 -4.75
N ALA A 712 -23.25 19.38 -4.58
CA ALA A 712 -22.86 18.01 -4.27
C ALA A 712 -23.66 17.04 -5.16
N VAL A 713 -23.00 16.27 -6.01
CA VAL A 713 -23.65 15.22 -6.81
C VAL A 713 -23.53 13.87 -6.09
N SER A 714 -24.57 13.03 -6.13
CA SER A 714 -24.58 11.72 -5.45
C SER A 714 -25.45 10.69 -6.17
N ASP A 715 -25.04 9.42 -6.12
CA ASP A 715 -25.80 8.23 -6.54
C ASP A 715 -25.05 6.93 -6.12
N LEU A 716 -25.41 5.78 -6.71
CA LEU A 716 -24.81 4.46 -6.50
C LEU A 716 -23.29 4.46 -6.72
N GLY A 717 -22.55 3.80 -5.84
CA GLY A 717 -21.07 3.79 -5.86
C GLY A 717 -20.46 3.23 -7.16
N LEU A 718 -20.68 1.95 -7.47
CA LEU A 718 -19.98 1.28 -8.58
C LEU A 718 -20.46 1.76 -9.96
N ASN A 719 -21.76 1.96 -10.13
CA ASN A 719 -22.34 2.45 -11.38
C ASN A 719 -21.79 3.83 -11.76
N SER A 720 -21.83 4.78 -10.82
CA SER A 720 -21.39 6.14 -11.10
C SER A 720 -19.91 6.14 -11.51
N MET A 721 -19.07 5.38 -10.78
CA MET A 721 -17.65 5.23 -11.09
C MET A 721 -17.41 4.69 -12.48
N GLN A 722 -18.13 3.64 -12.86
CA GLN A 722 -17.96 3.00 -14.15
C GLN A 722 -18.39 3.90 -15.31
N ASP A 723 -19.41 4.74 -15.16
CA ASP A 723 -20.04 5.47 -16.27
C ASP A 723 -19.69 6.97 -16.28
N PHE A 724 -18.48 7.35 -15.85
CA PHE A 724 -18.01 8.75 -15.88
C PHE A 724 -18.97 9.71 -15.15
N TYR A 725 -19.58 9.22 -14.05
CA TYR A 725 -20.68 9.83 -13.28
C TYR A 725 -21.77 10.37 -14.21
N TYR A 726 -22.23 9.48 -15.09
CA TYR A 726 -23.30 9.69 -16.06
C TYR A 726 -23.02 10.86 -17.00
N GLU A 727 -21.86 10.85 -17.65
CA GLU A 727 -21.38 11.81 -18.66
C GLU A 727 -20.93 13.18 -18.14
N MET A 728 -21.36 13.58 -16.94
CA MET A 728 -21.00 14.88 -16.37
C MET A 728 -19.48 15.07 -16.27
N TRP A 729 -18.73 14.01 -15.97
CA TRP A 729 -17.28 14.09 -15.85
C TRP A 729 -16.58 14.48 -17.16
N LEU A 730 -17.21 14.15 -18.30
CA LEU A 730 -16.69 14.39 -19.64
C LEU A 730 -17.10 15.75 -20.21
N SER A 731 -17.95 16.52 -19.53
CA SER A 731 -18.41 17.82 -20.02
C SER A 731 -17.28 18.85 -20.04
N GLU A 732 -17.19 19.62 -21.12
CA GLU A 732 -16.30 20.78 -21.26
C GLU A 732 -16.68 21.93 -20.31
N ALA A 733 -17.91 21.94 -19.77
CA ALA A 733 -18.33 22.90 -18.77
C ALA A 733 -17.81 22.57 -17.35
N ARG A 734 -17.22 21.37 -17.15
CA ARG A 734 -16.62 20.98 -15.86
C ARG A 734 -15.53 21.98 -15.48
N GLY A 735 -15.51 22.36 -14.21
CA GLY A 735 -14.63 23.40 -13.70
C GLY A 735 -15.18 24.83 -13.77
N LYS A 736 -16.32 25.10 -14.43
CA LYS A 736 -16.97 26.43 -14.37
C LYS A 736 -17.59 26.74 -13.01
N VAL A 737 -17.97 25.72 -12.26
CA VAL A 737 -18.56 25.81 -10.92
C VAL A 737 -17.95 24.71 -10.04
N PRO A 738 -17.69 24.97 -8.74
CA PRO A 738 -17.31 23.93 -7.80
C PRO A 738 -18.35 22.82 -7.71
N ILE A 739 -17.94 21.56 -7.90
CA ILE A 739 -18.79 20.37 -7.76
C ILE A 739 -18.12 19.39 -6.81
N GLY A 740 -18.83 19.02 -5.75
CA GLY A 740 -18.50 17.89 -4.91
C GLY A 740 -18.97 16.59 -5.57
N TRP A 741 -18.06 15.62 -5.71
CA TRP A 741 -18.31 14.30 -6.28
C TRP A 741 -18.32 13.24 -5.18
N TRP A 742 -19.45 12.54 -5.08
CA TRP A 742 -19.64 11.44 -4.14
C TRP A 742 -18.68 10.30 -4.48
N LEU A 743 -17.88 9.81 -3.54
CA LEU A 743 -16.95 8.70 -3.75
C LEU A 743 -17.01 7.75 -2.56
N ASP A 744 -17.44 6.50 -2.76
CA ASP A 744 -17.33 5.48 -1.70
C ASP A 744 -15.92 4.89 -1.73
N PRO A 745 -15.08 5.10 -0.70
CA PRO A 745 -13.68 4.69 -0.77
C PRO A 745 -13.49 3.17 -0.78
N ILE A 746 -14.54 2.38 -0.50
CA ILE A 746 -14.47 0.92 -0.66
C ILE A 746 -14.30 0.50 -2.13
N VAL A 747 -14.70 1.34 -3.10
CA VAL A 747 -14.62 1.02 -4.53
C VAL A 747 -13.19 0.83 -5.04
N VAL A 748 -12.18 1.26 -4.27
CA VAL A 748 -10.76 0.98 -4.58
C VAL A 748 -10.46 -0.52 -4.57
N GLU A 749 -11.24 -1.35 -3.85
CA GLU A 749 -11.13 -2.81 -3.91
C GLU A 749 -11.70 -3.41 -5.21
N PHE A 750 -12.55 -2.66 -5.88
CA PHE A 750 -13.32 -3.10 -7.04
C PHE A 750 -12.73 -2.59 -8.35
N CYS A 751 -12.28 -1.33 -8.39
CA CYS A 751 -11.84 -0.66 -9.61
C CYS A 751 -10.75 0.41 -9.35
N PRO A 752 -9.56 0.03 -8.84
CA PRO A 752 -8.51 1.00 -8.51
C PRO A 752 -8.03 1.82 -9.72
N GLY A 753 -8.08 1.25 -10.94
CA GLY A 753 -7.75 1.97 -12.17
C GLY A 753 -8.75 3.10 -12.49
N ILE A 754 -10.04 2.84 -12.30
CA ILE A 754 -11.11 3.84 -12.51
C ILE A 754 -10.98 4.97 -11.49
N VAL A 755 -10.74 4.65 -10.21
CA VAL A 755 -10.52 5.68 -9.19
C VAL A 755 -9.30 6.53 -9.55
N GLN A 756 -8.19 5.90 -9.99
CA GLN A 756 -7.01 6.64 -10.42
C GLN A 756 -7.31 7.66 -11.53
N TYR A 757 -8.12 7.29 -12.53
CA TYR A 757 -8.53 8.19 -13.60
C TYR A 757 -9.19 9.46 -13.08
N TYR A 758 -10.12 9.33 -12.12
CA TYR A 758 -10.84 10.47 -11.56
C TYR A 758 -9.91 11.44 -10.82
N TYR A 759 -8.94 10.93 -10.05
CA TYR A 759 -7.97 11.79 -9.38
C TYR A 759 -7.00 12.46 -10.36
N GLU A 760 -6.59 11.76 -11.42
CA GLU A 760 -5.69 12.31 -12.45
C GLU A 760 -6.36 13.39 -13.32
N THR A 761 -7.67 13.31 -13.51
CA THR A 761 -8.41 14.17 -14.45
C THR A 761 -9.30 15.21 -13.76
N LYS A 762 -9.24 15.30 -12.43
CA LYS A 762 -10.00 16.31 -11.65
C LYS A 762 -9.53 17.73 -11.98
N THR A 763 -10.45 18.68 -12.05
CA THR A 763 -10.15 20.11 -12.10
C THR A 763 -9.94 20.67 -10.67
N PRO A 764 -9.42 21.90 -10.51
CA PRO A 764 -9.36 22.54 -9.18
C PRO A 764 -10.72 22.74 -8.49
N ASN A 765 -11.80 22.75 -9.27
CA ASN A 765 -13.18 22.91 -8.80
C ASN A 765 -13.89 21.58 -8.55
N ASP A 766 -13.22 20.45 -8.78
CA ASP A 766 -13.73 19.13 -8.41
C ASP A 766 -13.18 18.71 -7.05
N TYR A 767 -14.08 18.29 -6.15
CA TYR A 767 -13.72 17.82 -4.82
C TYR A 767 -14.39 16.48 -4.52
N PHE A 768 -13.63 15.46 -4.10
CA PHE A 768 -14.21 14.19 -3.70
C PHE A 768 -14.60 14.24 -2.22
N TYR A 769 -15.85 13.93 -1.93
CA TYR A 769 -16.33 13.72 -0.57
C TYR A 769 -16.84 12.29 -0.41
N SER A 770 -16.72 11.76 0.80
CA SER A 770 -16.97 10.35 1.02
C SER A 770 -18.46 10.05 1.02
N ALA A 771 -18.86 9.02 0.29
CA ALA A 771 -20.22 8.50 0.29
C ALA A 771 -20.66 7.96 1.65
N HIS A 772 -19.71 7.26 2.29
CA HIS A 772 -19.77 6.51 3.54
C HIS A 772 -18.33 6.34 4.05
N VAL A 773 -18.11 5.67 5.18
CA VAL A 773 -16.73 5.48 5.70
C VAL A 773 -16.00 4.36 4.95
N GLY A 774 -16.74 3.35 4.48
CA GLY A 774 -16.23 2.26 3.65
C GLY A 774 -17.33 1.23 3.41
N GLY A 775 -18.22 1.50 2.46
CA GLY A 775 -19.47 0.76 2.25
C GLY A 775 -20.65 1.31 3.07
N ARG A 776 -21.86 1.18 2.52
CA ARG A 776 -23.08 1.78 3.08
C ARG A 776 -23.63 0.99 4.25
N VAL A 777 -23.95 1.68 5.34
CA VAL A 777 -24.60 1.14 6.55
C VAL A 777 -25.70 2.06 7.07
N ARG A 778 -26.63 1.52 7.85
CA ARG A 778 -27.49 2.28 8.77
C ARG A 778 -26.82 2.38 10.12
N ALA A 779 -26.17 3.51 10.39
CA ALA A 779 -25.34 3.68 11.58
C ALA A 779 -26.09 3.39 12.91
N SER A 780 -27.36 3.79 13.03
CA SER A 780 -28.14 3.51 14.24
C SER A 780 -28.42 2.02 14.46
N ASP A 781 -28.55 1.24 13.39
CA ASP A 781 -28.86 -0.19 13.46
C ASP A 781 -27.61 -1.07 13.45
N PHE A 782 -26.45 -0.49 13.16
CA PHE A 782 -25.23 -1.25 12.93
C PHE A 782 -24.59 -1.68 14.27
N PRO A 783 -24.55 -2.99 14.59
CA PRO A 783 -24.16 -3.47 15.91
C PRO A 783 -22.69 -3.20 16.24
N TYR A 784 -21.85 -3.00 15.22
CA TYR A 784 -20.40 -2.86 15.36
C TYR A 784 -19.91 -1.50 14.87
N LEU A 785 -20.66 -0.43 15.18
CA LEU A 785 -20.42 0.88 14.59
C LEU A 785 -19.01 1.42 14.89
N ASP A 786 -18.54 1.33 16.14
CA ASP A 786 -17.19 1.77 16.52
C ASP A 786 -16.11 1.10 15.64
N ASP A 787 -16.14 -0.24 15.58
CA ASP A 787 -15.20 -1.02 14.76
C ASP A 787 -15.29 -0.66 13.27
N TYR A 788 -16.50 -0.43 12.74
CA TYR A 788 -16.70 0.00 11.36
C TYR A 788 -16.00 1.33 11.09
N LEU A 789 -16.12 2.30 12.00
CA LEU A 789 -15.48 3.62 11.87
C LEU A 789 -13.96 3.51 11.92
N ARG A 790 -13.41 2.77 12.89
CA ARG A 790 -11.95 2.57 13.00
C ARG A 790 -11.36 1.88 11.79
N ARG A 791 -12.02 0.82 11.30
CA ARG A 791 -11.60 0.10 10.09
C ARG A 791 -11.79 0.95 8.84
N GLY A 792 -12.81 1.78 8.82
CA GLY A 792 -13.19 2.66 7.74
C GLY A 792 -12.21 3.82 7.53
N GLN A 793 -11.55 4.31 8.59
CA GLN A 793 -10.60 5.43 8.50
C GLN A 793 -9.52 5.21 7.43
N LYS A 794 -8.99 3.98 7.32
CA LYS A 794 -7.98 3.66 6.31
C LYS A 794 -8.49 3.82 4.87
N TYR A 795 -9.78 3.60 4.63
CA TYR A 795 -10.39 3.79 3.32
C TYR A 795 -10.49 5.29 3.00
N LEU A 796 -10.91 6.11 3.97
CA LEU A 796 -10.91 7.57 3.84
C LEU A 796 -9.50 8.10 3.55
N ASP A 797 -8.49 7.63 4.28
CA ASP A 797 -7.09 8.06 4.11
C ASP A 797 -6.51 7.65 2.75
N ARG A 798 -6.90 6.47 2.24
CA ARG A 798 -6.50 6.01 0.90
C ARG A 798 -7.01 6.90 -0.22
N CYS A 799 -8.14 7.58 -0.01
CA CYS A 799 -8.73 8.48 -0.98
C CYS A 799 -8.57 9.96 -0.59
N SER A 800 -7.83 10.25 0.49
CA SER A 800 -7.66 11.61 1.00
C SER A 800 -9.02 12.32 1.20
N LEU A 801 -9.98 11.63 1.82
CA LEU A 801 -11.35 12.13 2.02
C LEU A 801 -11.48 12.72 3.42
N LYS A 802 -11.80 14.02 3.49
CA LYS A 802 -11.92 14.76 4.75
C LYS A 802 -13.34 15.19 5.08
N ILE A 803 -14.29 14.97 4.17
CA ILE A 803 -15.72 15.18 4.41
C ILE A 803 -16.45 13.86 4.19
N VAL A 804 -17.30 13.45 5.13
CA VAL A 804 -18.04 12.17 5.05
C VAL A 804 -19.54 12.42 5.03
N ALA A 805 -20.19 11.96 3.97
CA ALA A 805 -21.63 11.94 3.88
C ALA A 805 -22.20 10.60 4.36
N PHE A 806 -23.44 10.60 4.85
CA PHE A 806 -24.29 9.42 4.97
C PHE A 806 -25.74 9.81 5.30
N SER A 807 -26.65 8.84 5.24
CA SER A 807 -28.03 9.00 5.68
C SER A 807 -28.41 7.94 6.71
N ASN A 808 -29.36 8.30 7.57
CA ASN A 808 -29.88 7.43 8.61
C ASN A 808 -31.43 7.38 8.54
N HIS A 809 -32.09 7.00 9.64
CA HIS A 809 -33.56 6.91 9.78
C HIS A 809 -34.27 8.26 9.94
N HIS A 810 -33.82 9.32 9.26
CA HIS A 810 -34.31 10.69 9.56
C HIS A 810 -34.25 11.00 11.07
N ARG A 811 -33.24 10.43 11.76
CA ARG A 811 -33.11 10.43 13.21
C ARG A 811 -31.77 11.05 13.60
N LYS A 812 -31.84 12.03 14.51
CA LYS A 812 -30.68 12.52 15.27
C LYS A 812 -30.35 11.53 16.37
N ASP A 813 -29.36 10.69 16.14
CA ASP A 813 -28.86 9.72 17.11
C ASP A 813 -27.54 10.22 17.67
N ASP A 814 -27.57 10.81 18.87
CA ASP A 814 -26.41 11.45 19.51
C ASP A 814 -25.23 10.49 19.64
N ARG A 815 -25.50 9.18 19.83
CA ARG A 815 -24.45 8.15 19.88
C ARG A 815 -23.71 8.07 18.54
N VAL A 816 -24.44 8.13 17.43
CA VAL A 816 -23.86 8.09 16.08
C VAL A 816 -23.01 9.33 15.85
N PHE A 817 -23.55 10.53 16.09
CA PHE A 817 -22.80 11.76 15.86
C PHE A 817 -21.52 11.83 16.69
N LYS A 818 -21.62 11.49 17.98
CA LYS A 818 -20.47 11.43 18.88
C LYS A 818 -19.42 10.44 18.39
N LEU A 819 -19.79 9.19 18.07
CA LEU A 819 -18.82 8.19 17.63
C LEU A 819 -18.13 8.57 16.31
N TYR A 820 -18.87 9.11 15.35
CA TYR A 820 -18.29 9.57 14.09
C TYR A 820 -17.29 10.72 14.32
N SER A 821 -17.65 11.70 15.15
CA SER A 821 -16.79 12.85 15.45
C SER A 821 -15.56 12.48 16.28
N GLU A 822 -15.67 11.54 17.23
CA GLU A 822 -14.57 11.10 18.09
C GLU A 822 -13.58 10.17 17.37
N ILE A 823 -14.06 9.29 16.48
CA ILE A 823 -13.23 8.23 15.90
C ILE A 823 -12.57 8.66 14.57
N LEU A 824 -13.28 9.40 13.72
CA LEU A 824 -12.81 9.69 12.37
C LEU A 824 -11.93 10.95 12.33
N ASN A 825 -10.79 10.84 11.66
CA ASN A 825 -9.87 11.95 11.39
C ASN A 825 -10.29 12.73 10.14
N VAL A 826 -11.45 13.38 10.23
CA VAL A 826 -12.10 14.15 9.17
C VAL A 826 -12.44 15.56 9.67
N GLU A 827 -12.83 16.47 8.78
CA GLU A 827 -13.14 17.85 9.13
C GLU A 827 -14.64 18.09 9.33
N GLY A 828 -15.49 17.33 8.65
CA GLY A 828 -16.93 17.44 8.79
C GLY A 828 -17.74 16.38 8.07
N PHE A 829 -19.05 16.50 8.20
CA PHE A 829 -20.04 15.53 7.76
C PHE A 829 -21.18 16.19 6.99
N VAL A 830 -21.70 15.47 5.99
CA VAL A 830 -22.93 15.83 5.28
C VAL A 830 -24.01 14.81 5.66
N PHE A 831 -25.02 15.23 6.41
CA PHE A 831 -26.00 14.30 6.99
C PHE A 831 -27.38 14.43 6.37
N GLY A 832 -27.83 13.34 5.74
CA GLY A 832 -29.19 13.20 5.20
C GLY A 832 -29.35 13.61 3.73
N PHE A 833 -30.51 13.25 3.18
CA PHE A 833 -31.02 13.57 1.84
C PHE A 833 -32.01 14.75 1.95
N GLY A 834 -31.48 15.92 2.33
CA GLY A 834 -32.27 16.97 2.96
C GLY A 834 -33.33 17.74 2.14
N PRO A 835 -34.08 18.65 2.81
CA PRO A 835 -33.90 19.08 4.21
C PRO A 835 -34.57 18.12 5.20
N GLU A 836 -33.78 17.29 5.88
CA GLU A 836 -34.29 16.34 6.87
C GLU A 836 -34.51 16.99 8.25
N PHE A 837 -33.81 18.10 8.53
CA PHE A 837 -33.84 18.81 9.81
C PHE A 837 -33.92 20.33 9.60
N GLU A 838 -34.50 21.04 10.57
CA GLU A 838 -34.66 22.49 10.51
C GLU A 838 -33.33 23.23 10.62
N GLU A 839 -32.40 22.71 11.43
CA GLU A 839 -31.06 23.27 11.62
C GLU A 839 -30.22 23.06 10.35
N GLU A 840 -29.47 24.10 9.97
CA GLU A 840 -28.59 24.08 8.80
C GLU A 840 -27.33 23.25 9.07
N TYR A 841 -26.74 23.44 10.24
CA TYR A 841 -25.60 22.69 10.73
C TYR A 841 -25.58 22.64 12.26
N TRP A 842 -24.72 21.80 12.83
CA TRP A 842 -24.31 21.86 14.24
C TRP A 842 -22.87 21.36 14.39
N LEU A 843 -22.29 21.58 15.58
CA LEU A 843 -20.99 21.06 15.96
C LEU A 843 -21.13 19.89 16.93
N VAL A 844 -20.29 18.88 16.75
CA VAL A 844 -20.00 17.86 17.75
C VAL A 844 -18.49 17.84 17.92
N ASP A 845 -18.04 18.21 19.12
CA ASP A 845 -16.64 18.54 19.40
C ASP A 845 -16.11 19.61 18.44
N ASP A 846 -15.08 19.30 17.64
CA ASP A 846 -14.49 20.18 16.63
C ASP A 846 -15.01 19.91 15.21
N LYS A 847 -16.00 19.02 15.05
CA LYS A 847 -16.48 18.54 13.74
C LYS A 847 -17.81 19.17 13.35
N VAL A 848 -17.89 19.61 12.09
CA VAL A 848 -19.10 20.20 11.50
C VAL A 848 -20.02 19.12 10.97
N TRP A 849 -21.32 19.24 11.25
CA TRP A 849 -22.37 18.44 10.64
C TRP A 849 -23.29 19.35 9.85
N ILE A 850 -23.24 19.32 8.51
CA ILE A 850 -24.10 20.11 7.64
C ILE A 850 -25.25 19.24 7.11
N VAL A 851 -26.45 19.78 7.10
CA VAL A 851 -27.62 19.10 6.52
C VAL A 851 -27.99 19.78 5.20
N PRO A 852 -27.98 19.05 4.07
CA PRO A 852 -28.35 19.62 2.77
C PRO A 852 -29.71 20.31 2.79
N ARG A 853 -29.82 21.45 2.11
CA ARG A 853 -31.11 22.18 2.02
C ARG A 853 -31.94 21.75 0.82
N TYR A 854 -31.34 20.98 -0.08
CA TYR A 854 -31.99 20.40 -1.23
C TYR A 854 -31.29 19.11 -1.63
N ILE A 855 -32.06 18.08 -1.99
CA ILE A 855 -31.59 17.00 -2.84
C ILE A 855 -32.67 16.62 -3.84
N GLY A 856 -32.33 16.60 -5.13
CA GLY A 856 -33.34 16.34 -6.15
C GLY A 856 -32.82 16.55 -7.56
N SER A 857 -33.75 16.84 -8.48
CA SER A 857 -33.40 17.13 -9.88
C SER A 857 -32.91 18.57 -10.03
N PRO A 858 -32.13 18.89 -11.07
CA PRO A 858 -31.72 20.27 -11.33
C PRO A 858 -32.90 21.23 -11.51
N GLN A 859 -33.97 20.78 -12.17
CA GLN A 859 -35.10 21.62 -12.58
C GLN A 859 -35.85 22.25 -11.40
N THR A 860 -35.87 21.58 -10.24
CA THR A 860 -36.55 22.09 -9.04
C THR A 860 -35.59 22.72 -8.02
N ALA A 861 -34.28 22.62 -8.24
CA ALA A 861 -33.25 23.06 -7.29
C ALA A 861 -33.29 24.56 -7.02
N PHE A 862 -33.29 25.38 -8.09
CA PHE A 862 -33.32 26.84 -7.98
C PHE A 862 -34.48 27.32 -7.11
N LYS A 863 -35.71 26.88 -7.42
CA LYS A 863 -36.92 27.31 -6.71
C LYS A 863 -36.88 26.91 -5.24
N ALA A 864 -36.46 25.68 -4.93
CA ALA A 864 -36.40 25.19 -3.56
C ALA A 864 -35.38 25.97 -2.71
N VAL A 865 -34.18 26.18 -3.26
CA VAL A 865 -33.10 26.90 -2.58
C VAL A 865 -33.45 28.38 -2.43
N LYS A 866 -34.04 29.01 -3.46
CA LYS A 866 -34.52 30.38 -3.38
C LYS A 866 -35.53 30.57 -2.24
N ASN A 867 -36.54 29.69 -2.18
CA ASN A 867 -37.54 29.74 -1.12
C ASN A 867 -36.90 29.61 0.28
N TYR A 868 -35.87 28.77 0.43
CA TYR A 868 -35.15 28.65 1.69
C TYR A 868 -34.40 29.95 2.03
N ILE A 869 -33.62 30.50 1.10
CA ILE A 869 -32.86 31.74 1.30
C ILE A 869 -33.80 32.91 1.67
N ASP A 870 -34.89 33.09 0.92
CA ASP A 870 -35.86 34.17 1.16
C ASP A 870 -36.58 34.03 2.51
N SER A 871 -36.72 32.79 3.01
CA SER A 871 -37.33 32.53 4.32
C SER A 871 -36.42 32.86 5.51
N ARG A 872 -35.14 33.15 5.27
CA ARG A 872 -34.12 33.34 6.30
C ARG A 872 -33.53 34.74 6.26
N GLN A 873 -33.73 35.48 7.35
CA GLN A 873 -33.11 36.81 7.55
C GLN A 873 -31.69 36.72 8.13
N GLU A 874 -31.30 35.57 8.67
CA GLU A 874 -29.98 35.35 9.29
C GLU A 874 -28.86 35.22 8.24
N ARG A 875 -27.67 35.71 8.61
CA ARG A 875 -26.43 35.56 7.83
C ARG A 875 -25.26 35.25 8.78
N PRO A 876 -24.26 34.49 8.32
CA PRO A 876 -24.17 33.86 7.00
C PRO A 876 -25.09 32.63 6.88
N LEU A 877 -25.37 32.18 5.65
CA LEU A 877 -26.03 30.89 5.37
C LEU A 877 -25.03 29.91 4.76
N PHE A 878 -25.14 28.63 5.10
CA PHE A 878 -24.29 27.55 4.62
C PHE A 878 -25.12 26.43 3.96
N ILE A 879 -25.16 26.43 2.63
CA ILE A 879 -26.12 25.64 1.87
C ILE A 879 -25.39 24.59 1.03
N ILE A 880 -25.77 23.32 1.22
CA ILE A 880 -25.47 22.26 0.26
C ILE A 880 -26.68 22.03 -0.65
N ILE A 881 -26.45 22.12 -1.96
CA ILE A 881 -27.41 21.76 -3.01
C ILE A 881 -27.01 20.38 -3.54
N GLY A 882 -27.74 19.36 -3.11
CA GLY A 882 -27.61 17.99 -3.59
C GLY A 882 -28.29 17.79 -4.94
N ILE A 883 -27.58 17.24 -5.91
CA ILE A 883 -28.15 16.84 -7.22
C ILE A 883 -28.03 15.32 -7.35
N GLY A 884 -29.17 14.65 -7.51
CA GLY A 884 -29.22 13.20 -7.69
C GLY A 884 -28.85 12.79 -9.12
N LEU A 885 -27.83 11.96 -9.30
CA LEU A 885 -27.40 11.58 -10.65
C LEU A 885 -28.39 10.65 -11.36
N TRP A 886 -29.30 10.01 -10.61
CA TRP A 886 -30.41 9.23 -11.17
C TRP A 886 -31.42 10.08 -11.97
N TYR A 887 -31.37 11.42 -11.86
CA TYR A 887 -32.10 12.34 -12.74
C TYR A 887 -31.36 12.66 -14.04
N TYR A 888 -30.15 12.14 -14.21
CA TYR A 888 -29.29 12.36 -15.37
C TYR A 888 -29.01 13.83 -15.66
N PRO A 889 -28.51 14.57 -14.66
CA PRO A 889 -28.15 15.97 -14.81
C PRO A 889 -26.95 16.16 -15.75
N LYS A 890 -26.83 17.35 -16.31
CA LYS A 890 -25.64 17.83 -17.01
C LYS A 890 -24.91 18.88 -16.17
N VAL A 891 -23.62 19.09 -16.44
CA VAL A 891 -22.86 20.16 -15.75
C VAL A 891 -23.46 21.52 -16.07
N GLU A 892 -24.00 21.68 -17.27
CA GLU A 892 -24.70 22.88 -17.73
C GLU A 892 -25.92 23.20 -16.86
N ASP A 893 -26.65 22.20 -16.36
CA ASP A 893 -27.80 22.43 -15.47
C ASP A 893 -27.34 23.03 -14.12
N VAL A 894 -26.19 22.57 -13.60
CA VAL A 894 -25.59 23.09 -12.36
C VAL A 894 -25.08 24.52 -12.57
N VAL A 895 -24.49 24.79 -13.73
CA VAL A 895 -24.06 26.13 -14.14
C VAL A 895 -25.25 27.08 -14.27
N GLU A 896 -26.37 26.62 -14.83
CA GLU A 896 -27.60 27.41 -14.93
C GLU A 896 -28.16 27.76 -13.55
N ILE A 897 -28.24 26.79 -12.62
CA ILE A 897 -28.69 27.06 -11.24
C ILE A 897 -27.80 28.11 -10.57
N ARG A 898 -26.48 27.99 -10.73
CA ARG A 898 -25.52 28.99 -10.21
C ARG A 898 -25.82 30.38 -10.76
N ASP A 899 -26.03 30.49 -12.07
CA ASP A 899 -26.23 31.77 -12.74
C ASP A 899 -27.55 32.42 -12.33
N MET A 900 -28.64 31.64 -12.25
CA MET A 900 -29.92 32.13 -11.74
C MET A 900 -29.83 32.64 -10.29
N LEU A 901 -29.11 31.91 -9.43
CA LEU A 901 -28.90 32.34 -8.04
C LEU A 901 -28.00 33.58 -7.94
N ARG A 902 -26.99 33.72 -8.81
CA ARG A 902 -26.17 34.94 -8.91
C ARG A 902 -26.97 36.14 -9.39
N GLU A 903 -27.88 35.94 -10.34
CA GLU A 903 -28.77 37.00 -10.82
C GLU A 903 -29.67 37.51 -9.69
N GLU A 904 -30.24 36.60 -8.89
CA GLU A 904 -31.14 36.95 -7.79
C GLU A 904 -30.42 37.60 -6.60
N TYR A 905 -29.26 37.09 -6.17
CA TYR A 905 -28.59 37.50 -4.94
C TYR A 905 -27.30 38.30 -5.16
N SER A 906 -26.91 38.53 -6.42
CA SER A 906 -25.74 39.34 -6.81
C SER A 906 -24.47 38.96 -6.04
N ASP A 907 -23.85 39.92 -5.36
CA ASP A 907 -22.61 39.72 -4.61
C ASP A 907 -22.84 39.06 -3.24
N GLN A 908 -24.08 38.87 -2.78
CA GLN A 908 -24.37 38.24 -1.49
C GLN A 908 -24.09 36.73 -1.50
N ILE A 909 -24.03 36.10 -2.68
CA ILE A 909 -23.87 34.65 -2.80
C ILE A 909 -22.45 34.26 -3.25
N VAL A 910 -21.88 33.27 -2.57
CA VAL A 910 -20.54 32.72 -2.82
C VAL A 910 -20.68 31.23 -3.12
N PHE A 911 -20.16 30.81 -4.28
CA PHE A 911 -20.09 29.39 -4.64
C PHE A 911 -18.71 28.85 -4.29
N CYS A 912 -18.68 27.78 -3.50
CA CYS A 912 -17.46 27.21 -2.94
C CYS A 912 -17.48 25.69 -3.01
N ARG A 913 -16.32 25.06 -2.79
CA ARG A 913 -16.25 23.61 -2.61
C ARG A 913 -16.82 23.21 -1.25
N ILE A 914 -17.12 21.93 -1.09
CA ILE A 914 -17.69 21.40 0.16
C ILE A 914 -16.68 21.54 1.34
N ASP A 915 -15.38 21.38 1.09
CA ASP A 915 -14.36 21.59 2.12
C ASP A 915 -14.27 23.05 2.58
N GLU A 916 -14.33 23.99 1.64
CA GLU A 916 -14.40 25.43 1.91
C GLU A 916 -15.69 25.79 2.67
N LEU A 917 -16.84 25.18 2.33
CA LEU A 917 -18.10 25.38 3.08
C LEU A 917 -17.97 24.93 4.53
N VAL A 918 -17.37 23.76 4.77
CA VAL A 918 -17.10 23.25 6.13
C VAL A 918 -16.13 24.16 6.88
N ALA A 919 -15.10 24.67 6.21
CA ALA A 919 -14.16 25.64 6.77
C ALA A 919 -14.89 26.94 7.20
N ALA A 920 -15.81 27.43 6.37
CA ALA A 920 -16.61 28.62 6.63
C ALA A 920 -17.46 28.48 7.90
N VAL A 921 -18.09 27.31 8.08
CA VAL A 921 -18.85 27.00 9.29
C VAL A 921 -17.94 26.98 10.53
N LYS A 922 -16.76 26.34 10.45
CA LYS A 922 -15.79 26.32 11.56
C LYS A 922 -15.33 27.73 11.93
N GLU A 923 -14.98 28.53 10.95
CA GLU A 923 -14.53 29.91 11.17
C GLU A 923 -15.63 30.73 11.85
N TYR A 924 -16.88 30.64 11.37
CA TYR A 924 -18.01 31.35 11.96
C TYR A 924 -18.20 31.02 13.44
N ASN A 925 -18.22 29.73 13.77
CA ASN A 925 -18.41 29.28 15.16
C ASN A 925 -17.25 29.67 16.07
N SER A 926 -16.02 29.65 15.55
CA SER A 926 -14.84 30.05 16.32
C SER A 926 -14.78 31.56 16.60
N THR A 927 -15.38 32.38 15.72
CA THR A 927 -15.24 33.85 15.72
C THR A 927 -16.47 34.57 16.27
N TYR A 928 -17.68 34.08 16.00
CA TYR A 928 -18.92 34.83 16.18
C TYR A 928 -19.96 34.18 17.11
N GLU A 929 -19.87 32.88 17.44
CA GLU A 929 -20.79 32.26 18.42
C GLU A 929 -20.38 32.54 19.89
N PRO A 930 -21.35 32.81 20.80
CA PRO A 930 -21.03 33.17 22.19
C PRO A 930 -20.48 31.97 22.97
N VAL A 931 -19.29 32.16 23.55
CA VAL A 931 -18.58 31.09 24.25
C VAL A 931 -19.09 30.88 25.68
N GLU A 932 -20.26 30.25 25.84
CA GLU A 932 -20.74 29.77 27.16
C GLU A 932 -19.75 28.79 27.81
N GLY A 933 -18.98 28.04 27.00
CA GLY A 933 -17.97 27.09 27.46
C GLY A 933 -16.71 27.72 28.09
N LYS A 934 -16.27 28.89 27.61
CA LYS A 934 -15.08 29.60 28.14
C LYS A 934 -15.40 30.21 29.50
N LEU A 935 -16.64 30.65 29.73
CA LEU A 935 -17.08 31.13 31.04
C LEU A 935 -17.06 30.02 32.09
N ARG A 936 -17.48 28.79 31.75
CA ARG A 936 -17.41 27.63 32.66
C ARG A 936 -15.98 27.25 32.98
N LEU A 937 -15.07 27.24 32.01
CA LEU A 937 -13.66 26.94 32.25
C LEU A 937 -12.99 28.02 33.12
N LEU A 938 -13.30 29.29 32.87
CA LEU A 938 -12.90 30.42 33.72
C LEU A 938 -13.45 30.28 35.15
N LEU A 939 -14.71 29.88 35.32
CA LEU A 939 -15.32 29.64 36.63
C LEU A 939 -14.68 28.46 37.37
N VAL A 940 -14.31 27.38 36.66
CA VAL A 940 -13.62 26.21 37.25
C VAL A 940 -12.19 26.58 37.65
N ILE A 941 -11.46 27.33 36.82
CA ILE A 941 -10.12 27.83 37.14
C ILE A 941 -10.19 28.80 38.34
N LEU A 942 -11.21 29.66 38.39
CA LEU A 942 -11.43 30.58 39.51
C LEU A 942 -11.76 29.81 40.80
N ALA A 943 -12.59 28.78 40.74
CA ALA A 943 -12.92 27.91 41.87
C ALA A 943 -11.69 27.14 42.38
N ALA A 944 -10.87 26.59 41.47
CA ALA A 944 -9.62 25.91 41.82
C ALA A 944 -8.60 26.87 42.47
N ALA A 945 -8.48 28.11 41.97
CA ALA A 945 -7.63 29.14 42.54
C ALA A 945 -8.10 29.56 43.94
N ILE A 946 -9.42 29.68 44.16
CA ILE A 946 -9.99 29.97 45.48
C ILE A 946 -9.72 28.83 46.46
N ILE A 947 -9.88 27.57 46.05
CA ILE A 947 -9.57 26.40 46.88
C ILE A 947 -8.08 26.37 47.25
N ALA A 948 -7.18 26.64 46.29
CA ALA A 948 -5.74 26.73 46.54
C ALA A 948 -5.39 27.86 47.52
N LEU A 949 -6.07 29.01 47.43
CA LEU A 949 -5.94 30.14 48.37
C LEU A 949 -6.44 29.79 49.77
N ILE A 950 -7.59 29.10 49.88
CA ILE A 950 -8.12 28.63 51.16
C ILE A 950 -7.16 27.63 51.80
N ILE A 951 -6.62 26.69 51.03
CA ILE A 951 -5.61 25.73 51.50
C ILE A 951 -4.35 26.47 51.96
N PHE A 952 -3.85 27.44 51.17
CA PHE A 952 -2.67 28.23 51.52
C PHE A 952 -2.87 29.02 52.82
N PHE A 953 -4.03 29.66 53.01
CA PHE A 953 -4.34 30.38 54.25
C PHE A 953 -4.59 29.42 55.44
N TYR A 954 -5.22 28.27 55.22
CA TYR A 954 -5.41 27.25 56.26
C TYR A 954 -4.07 26.72 56.80
N PHE A 955 -3.07 26.52 55.93
CA PHE A 955 -1.73 26.11 56.36
C PHE A 955 -0.88 27.25 56.95
N LYS A 956 -1.14 28.51 56.58
CA LYS A 956 -0.43 29.68 57.11
C LYS A 956 -0.89 30.07 58.52
N PHE A 957 -2.17 29.85 58.87
CA PHE A 957 -2.72 30.16 60.20
C PHE A 957 -2.58 29.03 61.24
N ARG A 958 -2.09 27.85 60.86
CA ARG A 958 -1.80 26.75 61.79
C ARG A 958 -0.39 26.78 62.39
N LYS A 959 0.40 27.81 62.08
CA LYS A 959 1.79 28.01 62.52
C LYS A 959 2.02 29.34 63.26
N ALA A 960 0.95 29.93 63.81
CA ALA A 960 0.99 31.09 64.70
C ALA A 960 0.52 30.68 66.10
#